data_AF-W2TN61-F1
#
_entry.id   AF-W2TN61-F1
#
_cell.length_a   1.000
_cell.length_b   1.000
_cell.length_c   1.000
_cell.angle_alpha   90.00
_cell.angle_beta   90.00
_cell.angle_gamma   90.00
#
_symmetry.space_group_name_H-M   'P 1'
#
loop_
_entity.id
_entity.type
_entity.pdbx_description
1 polymer ?
#
loop_
_entity_poly.entity_id
_entity_poly.type
_entity_poly.pdbx_seq_one_letter_code
_entity_poly.pdbx_strand_id
1 'polypeptide(L)'
;MEGSMVMSLIQNSNVTEADFPVFHHLREITGSLLIFHVRKLSTLSRVFPSLRIIGGQNLIQHFSLIIYQNEDLTDIGLSKLRLIRNGGVRVAENNKMCYSRYIDWKHLMAGPLNDILVDDAVEIGVGEGKILSCTDDCEVEDESKCRRVSHSRGEQLSCWNKNTCQEDCPYDRINGSVGPGCADSNGAKCHEQCVAGCTVPDDDKACYGCLHYNHDGACVEKCPAHLFTYLNRRCITEAECDAMSALRGGKDVYKPANGVCATLCPEGLEEDPTNKKRCRKCAGECVRKCPGNITVDTMSKAMQLKHCSIIEGYLEVEMRVGMSTVAASQLTDVFGKITTIDGYFVVRLSPSFVNLHMFRSLTRITGRSLYRDKYAMSIFENSNLQKLFPPENRLVINTGSVQFQNNRMLCYFRIKELMAKLGREHEMSEEDQSLSYYSNGDKAICEESSFNLTVVDSAVSQTAFTLRWPALNTSDIDHRKFLGYDILYKEVAWEDPNLSIDDDRSSCQDTDSWYYHFEGVNDNIERINGTGPEYVTAMIGNSHIKPHTLYAAYVTTKMVRHQGARNAVSNIAFVRTRFAVPDPPRLTKAEALGTEEILLEWDPPLQPNGDISHYVVSWRAMDDLHMNQHMGAAVCYDDSSRSLDLSLGIAEGLREPSTTPAPKAVSMLLGENSEGQNSDTCPRHEGCCKCAPKVVSSELDESIESQTEFENAVHNVVFIQNCAHSHDPLRCGGHDDEEERPSTEDVTDSDRGQERVRRNRLRRTIRHRKRQYTSGKHRIQLARQRRAITATAQPKDDVNGSLTKKDPQPLKKNGSVANLSQPVKNDAITANVTATSYVIRGLKHYTRYFIQITVCQDPTAPETHCSTRRAWQYVRTKPI
;
A
#
# COMPACT_ATOMS: atom_id res chain seq x y z
N MET A 1 18.42 -26.71 -4.02
CA MET A 1 18.35 -26.70 -5.48
C MET A 1 18.43 -25.25 -5.95
N GLU A 2 19.36 -24.94 -6.84
CA GLU A 2 19.44 -23.61 -7.48
C GLU A 2 18.49 -23.60 -8.70
N GLY A 3 17.62 -22.61 -8.76
CA GLY A 3 16.60 -22.46 -9.82
C GLY A 3 15.20 -22.87 -9.38
N SER A 4 14.29 -22.93 -10.36
CA SER A 4 12.89 -23.32 -10.16
C SER A 4 12.70 -24.83 -10.33
N MET A 5 11.75 -25.39 -9.61
CA MET A 5 11.32 -26.78 -9.73
C MET A 5 9.92 -26.84 -10.33
N VAL A 6 9.76 -27.59 -11.42
CA VAL A 6 8.49 -27.76 -12.12
C VAL A 6 8.17 -29.24 -12.20
N MET A 7 7.01 -29.62 -11.66
CA MET A 7 6.40 -30.93 -11.86
C MET A 7 5.11 -30.70 -12.64
N SER A 8 5.06 -31.12 -13.91
CA SER A 8 3.89 -30.88 -14.74
C SER A 8 3.57 -31.97 -15.75
N LEU A 9 2.32 -32.01 -16.17
CA LEU A 9 1.81 -32.86 -17.27
C LEU A 9 2.02 -34.37 -17.05
N ILE A 10 1.97 -34.83 -15.79
CA ILE A 10 2.08 -36.25 -15.44
C ILE A 10 0.67 -36.84 -15.40
N GLN A 11 0.22 -37.36 -16.55
CA GLN A 11 -1.16 -37.83 -16.75
C GLN A 11 -1.29 -39.33 -17.04
N ASN A 12 -0.16 -40.06 -17.14
CA ASN A 12 -0.16 -41.48 -17.49
C ASN A 12 -0.85 -42.32 -16.41
N SER A 13 -1.84 -43.13 -16.80
CA SER A 13 -2.62 -43.98 -15.91
C SER A 13 -1.81 -45.10 -15.24
N ASN A 14 -0.66 -45.46 -15.83
CA ASN A 14 0.22 -46.50 -15.29
C ASN A 14 1.11 -46.00 -14.16
N VAL A 15 1.19 -44.68 -13.96
CA VAL A 15 1.95 -44.07 -12.87
C VAL A 15 1.13 -44.22 -11.60
N THR A 16 1.74 -44.85 -10.61
CA THR A 16 1.22 -44.92 -9.25
C THR A 16 1.87 -43.86 -8.39
N GLU A 17 1.30 -43.60 -7.22
CA GLU A 17 1.92 -42.70 -6.26
C GLU A 17 3.33 -43.16 -5.85
N ALA A 18 3.62 -44.46 -5.96
CA ALA A 18 4.91 -45.06 -5.67
C ALA A 18 6.05 -44.55 -6.56
N ASP A 19 5.71 -44.16 -7.79
CA ASP A 19 6.66 -43.83 -8.85
C ASP A 19 7.17 -42.38 -8.75
N PHE A 20 6.55 -41.55 -7.89
CA PHE A 20 7.02 -40.19 -7.67
C PHE A 20 8.33 -40.19 -6.85
N PRO A 21 9.34 -39.42 -7.28
CA PRO A 21 10.62 -39.35 -6.58
C PRO A 21 10.46 -38.70 -5.20
N VAL A 22 11.25 -39.19 -4.23
CA VAL A 22 11.30 -38.62 -2.88
C VAL A 22 12.62 -37.88 -2.69
N PHE A 23 12.54 -36.59 -2.41
CA PHE A 23 13.71 -35.73 -2.23
C PHE A 23 14.02 -35.50 -0.74
N HIS A 24 14.57 -36.52 -0.07
CA HIS A 24 14.86 -36.48 1.37
C HIS A 24 15.77 -35.32 1.82
N HIS A 25 16.67 -34.86 0.95
CA HIS A 25 17.65 -33.82 1.29
C HIS A 25 17.30 -32.44 0.73
N LEU A 26 16.22 -32.31 -0.05
CA LEU A 26 15.84 -31.04 -0.62
C LEU A 26 15.22 -30.14 0.45
N ARG A 27 16.02 -29.20 0.96
CA ARG A 27 15.62 -28.24 1.99
C ARG A 27 15.21 -26.88 1.44
N GLU A 28 15.73 -26.52 0.28
CA GLU A 28 15.54 -25.20 -0.30
C GLU A 28 15.48 -25.26 -1.83
N ILE A 29 14.52 -24.51 -2.38
CA ILE A 29 14.38 -24.22 -3.81
C ILE A 29 14.60 -22.72 -3.98
N THR A 30 15.63 -22.26 -4.69
CA THR A 30 15.91 -20.81 -4.76
C THR A 30 14.96 -20.04 -5.67
N GLY A 31 14.38 -20.70 -6.69
CA GLY A 31 13.38 -20.14 -7.59
C GLY A 31 11.95 -20.38 -7.12
N SER A 32 11.08 -20.75 -8.06
CA SER A 32 9.67 -21.09 -7.84
C SER A 32 9.44 -22.61 -7.82
N LEU A 33 8.36 -23.05 -7.15
CA LEU A 33 7.83 -24.41 -7.17
C LEU A 33 6.49 -24.42 -7.90
N LEU A 34 6.40 -25.13 -9.03
CA LEU A 34 5.18 -25.29 -9.82
C LEU A 34 4.76 -26.77 -9.87
N ILE A 35 3.54 -27.06 -9.43
CA ILE A 35 2.87 -28.36 -9.55
C ILE A 35 1.63 -28.19 -10.42
N PHE A 36 1.63 -28.74 -11.63
CA PHE A 36 0.59 -28.48 -12.63
C PHE A 36 0.15 -29.72 -13.41
N HIS A 37 -1.13 -30.08 -13.38
CA HIS A 37 -1.64 -31.28 -14.09
C HIS A 37 -0.90 -32.57 -13.70
N VAL A 38 -0.72 -32.79 -12.40
CA VAL A 38 -0.20 -34.05 -11.86
C VAL A 38 -1.35 -34.91 -11.36
N ARG A 39 -1.45 -36.13 -11.87
CA ARG A 39 -2.42 -37.16 -11.43
C ARG A 39 -1.73 -38.17 -10.50
N LYS A 40 -2.52 -38.90 -9.71
CA LYS A 40 -2.09 -39.99 -8.81
C LYS A 40 -1.15 -39.59 -7.67
N LEU A 41 -0.94 -38.30 -7.44
CA LEU A 41 -0.21 -37.76 -6.30
C LEU A 41 -1.21 -37.19 -5.30
N SER A 42 -1.28 -37.76 -4.09
CA SER A 42 -2.24 -37.32 -3.07
C SER A 42 -1.69 -36.19 -2.18
N THR A 43 -0.39 -36.19 -1.91
CA THR A 43 0.26 -35.22 -1.01
C THR A 43 1.68 -34.88 -1.47
N LEU A 44 2.12 -33.63 -1.28
CA LEU A 44 3.52 -33.25 -1.55
C LEU A 44 4.46 -33.61 -0.39
N SER A 45 3.93 -33.97 0.78
CA SER A 45 4.72 -34.39 1.95
C SER A 45 5.68 -35.54 1.62
N ARG A 46 5.23 -36.46 0.77
CA ARG A 46 6.00 -37.59 0.29
C ARG A 46 7.14 -37.17 -0.64
N VAL A 47 6.89 -36.25 -1.56
CA VAL A 47 7.87 -35.82 -2.57
C VAL A 47 8.92 -34.90 -1.94
N PHE A 48 8.48 -33.98 -1.08
CA PHE A 48 9.29 -32.92 -0.48
C PHE A 48 9.25 -32.93 1.06
N PRO A 49 9.67 -34.01 1.72
CA PRO A 49 9.50 -34.17 3.17
C PRO A 49 10.33 -33.20 4.01
N SER A 50 11.38 -32.61 3.43
CA SER A 50 12.31 -31.72 4.14
C SER A 50 12.36 -30.30 3.60
N LEU A 51 11.45 -29.94 2.67
CA LEU A 51 11.44 -28.62 2.08
C LEU A 51 11.03 -27.57 3.13
N ARG A 52 11.92 -26.59 3.34
CA ARG A 52 11.81 -25.56 4.38
C ARG A 52 11.76 -24.14 3.82
N ILE A 53 12.40 -23.91 2.68
CA ILE A 53 12.58 -22.57 2.10
C ILE A 53 12.23 -22.57 0.61
N ILE A 54 11.38 -21.63 0.20
CA ILE A 54 11.16 -21.25 -1.20
C ILE A 54 11.73 -19.84 -1.40
N GLY A 55 12.70 -19.69 -2.31
CA GLY A 55 13.51 -18.48 -2.45
C GLY A 55 12.85 -17.38 -3.28
N GLY A 56 12.08 -17.74 -4.32
CA GLY A 56 11.40 -16.74 -5.16
C GLY A 56 12.34 -15.81 -5.94
N GLN A 57 13.55 -16.26 -6.29
CA GLN A 57 14.46 -15.52 -7.17
C GLN A 57 13.93 -15.44 -8.61
N ASN A 58 13.25 -16.51 -9.05
CA ASN A 58 12.52 -16.58 -10.30
C ASN A 58 11.05 -16.79 -9.97
N LEU A 59 10.21 -15.82 -10.31
CA LEU A 59 8.76 -15.89 -10.10
C LEU A 59 8.06 -16.26 -11.40
N ILE A 60 6.96 -17.00 -11.29
CA ILE A 60 6.05 -17.23 -12.40
C ILE A 60 4.88 -16.27 -12.18
N GLN A 61 4.79 -15.24 -13.02
CA GLN A 61 4.07 -14.01 -12.66
C GLN A 61 4.64 -13.48 -11.33
N HIS A 62 3.82 -13.16 -10.34
CA HIS A 62 4.28 -12.71 -9.02
C HIS A 62 4.30 -13.83 -7.97
N PHE A 63 4.07 -15.10 -8.36
CA PHE A 63 4.02 -16.25 -7.46
C PHE A 63 5.31 -17.06 -7.44
N SER A 64 5.69 -17.54 -6.26
CA SER A 64 6.82 -18.45 -6.04
C SER A 64 6.36 -19.87 -5.72
N LEU A 65 5.14 -20.07 -5.23
CA LEU A 65 4.51 -21.38 -5.06
C LEU A 65 3.21 -21.44 -5.88
N ILE A 66 3.12 -22.38 -6.81
CA ILE A 66 1.95 -22.57 -7.67
C ILE A 66 1.54 -24.04 -7.64
N ILE A 67 0.30 -24.31 -7.23
CA ILE A 67 -0.32 -25.63 -7.26
C ILE A 67 -1.64 -25.50 -8.00
N TYR A 68 -1.69 -25.96 -9.24
CA TYR A 68 -2.79 -25.66 -10.16
C TYR A 68 -3.26 -26.89 -10.93
N GLN A 69 -4.59 -27.10 -10.99
CA GLN A 69 -5.22 -28.16 -11.80
C GLN A 69 -4.70 -29.59 -11.52
N ASN A 70 -4.47 -29.93 -10.25
CA ASN A 70 -4.10 -31.29 -9.84
C ASN A 70 -5.35 -32.03 -9.34
N GLU A 71 -5.70 -33.12 -10.03
CA GLU A 71 -7.00 -33.81 -9.86
C GLU A 71 -7.05 -34.70 -8.62
N ASP A 72 -5.93 -35.32 -8.25
CA ASP A 72 -5.86 -36.32 -7.18
C ASP A 72 -5.25 -35.78 -5.87
N LEU A 73 -4.76 -34.54 -5.87
CA LEU A 73 -4.07 -33.93 -4.73
C LEU A 73 -5.09 -33.55 -3.64
N THR A 74 -4.97 -34.16 -2.47
CA THR A 74 -5.87 -33.97 -1.32
C THR A 74 -5.37 -32.92 -0.35
N ASP A 75 -4.06 -32.75 -0.24
CA ASP A 75 -3.42 -31.80 0.66
C ASP A 75 -2.06 -31.34 0.12
N ILE A 76 -1.60 -30.20 0.62
CA ILE A 76 -0.29 -29.66 0.24
C ILE A 76 0.82 -30.42 0.96
N GLY A 77 0.66 -30.71 2.26
CA GLY A 77 1.57 -31.58 3.01
C GLY A 77 3.01 -31.06 3.19
N LEU A 78 3.31 -29.81 2.89
CA LEU A 78 4.65 -29.22 3.07
C LEU A 78 4.91 -28.82 4.53
N SER A 79 4.82 -29.78 5.45
CA SER A 79 4.79 -29.54 6.90
C SER A 79 6.04 -28.88 7.49
N LYS A 80 7.18 -28.97 6.80
CA LYS A 80 8.42 -28.34 7.20
C LYS A 80 8.67 -26.98 6.53
N LEU A 81 7.77 -26.50 5.68
CA LEU A 81 7.91 -25.18 5.06
C LEU A 81 7.78 -24.09 6.13
N ARG A 82 8.82 -23.25 6.25
CA ARG A 82 8.90 -22.16 7.24
C ARG A 82 9.05 -20.79 6.60
N LEU A 83 9.59 -20.71 5.38
CA LEU A 83 9.92 -19.44 4.76
C LEU A 83 9.70 -19.44 3.25
N ILE A 84 8.94 -18.45 2.77
CA ILE A 84 8.87 -18.02 1.37
C ILE A 84 9.52 -16.63 1.30
N ARG A 85 10.75 -16.57 0.80
CA ARG A 85 11.57 -15.34 0.82
C ARG A 85 10.98 -14.24 -0.06
N ASN A 86 10.39 -14.60 -1.20
CA ASN A 86 9.82 -13.67 -2.15
C ASN A 86 8.75 -14.35 -3.01
N GLY A 87 7.76 -13.59 -3.46
CA GLY A 87 6.65 -14.06 -4.31
C GLY A 87 5.49 -14.67 -3.53
N GLY A 88 4.31 -14.54 -4.12
CA GLY A 88 3.05 -15.01 -3.55
C GLY A 88 2.82 -16.52 -3.67
N VAL A 89 1.66 -16.97 -3.19
CA VAL A 89 1.17 -18.34 -3.27
C VAL A 89 -0.11 -18.40 -4.11
N ARG A 90 -0.15 -19.32 -5.09
CA ARG A 90 -1.34 -19.61 -5.90
C ARG A 90 -1.71 -21.08 -5.84
N VAL A 91 -2.87 -21.37 -5.26
CA VAL A 91 -3.45 -22.71 -5.16
C VAL A 91 -4.86 -22.65 -5.74
N ALA A 92 -5.05 -23.19 -6.94
CA ALA A 92 -6.30 -23.00 -7.67
C ALA A 92 -6.70 -24.27 -8.45
N GLU A 93 -8.00 -24.47 -8.62
CA GLU A 93 -8.57 -25.58 -9.42
C GLU A 93 -8.06 -27.00 -9.04
N ASN A 94 -7.78 -27.25 -7.76
CA ASN A 94 -7.41 -28.58 -7.25
C ASN A 94 -8.64 -29.24 -6.61
N ASN A 95 -9.44 -29.95 -7.41
CA ASN A 95 -10.79 -30.38 -7.04
C ASN A 95 -10.91 -31.29 -5.81
N LYS A 96 -9.82 -31.94 -5.37
CA LYS A 96 -9.80 -32.82 -4.19
C LYS A 96 -9.10 -32.21 -2.98
N MET A 97 -8.60 -30.98 -3.10
CA MET A 97 -7.74 -30.37 -2.08
C MET A 97 -8.55 -29.85 -0.88
N CYS A 98 -8.13 -30.23 0.33
CA CYS A 98 -8.61 -29.71 1.61
C CYS A 98 -7.46 -28.99 2.35
N TYR A 99 -7.76 -28.33 3.48
CA TYR A 99 -6.81 -27.65 4.38
C TYR A 99 -6.07 -26.39 3.87
N SER A 100 -5.96 -26.16 2.56
CA SER A 100 -5.17 -25.06 1.97
C SER A 100 -5.51 -23.66 2.49
N ARG A 101 -6.78 -23.42 2.88
CA ARG A 101 -7.29 -22.16 3.41
C ARG A 101 -6.84 -21.85 4.83
N TYR A 102 -6.54 -22.88 5.63
CA TYR A 102 -6.24 -22.75 7.06
C TYR A 102 -4.74 -22.60 7.34
N ILE A 103 -3.90 -22.69 6.33
CA ILE A 103 -2.46 -22.42 6.45
C ILE A 103 -2.24 -20.92 6.67
N ASP A 104 -1.43 -20.55 7.66
CA ASP A 104 -1.01 -19.16 7.88
C ASP A 104 0.07 -18.77 6.86
N TRP A 105 -0.36 -18.54 5.62
CA TRP A 105 0.51 -18.14 4.52
C TRP A 105 1.24 -16.83 4.81
N LYS A 106 0.58 -15.87 5.47
CA LYS A 106 1.16 -14.57 5.80
C LYS A 106 2.39 -14.74 6.69
N HIS A 107 2.35 -15.68 7.63
CA HIS A 107 3.50 -15.95 8.48
C HIS A 107 4.69 -16.55 7.71
N LEU A 108 4.44 -17.33 6.67
CA LEU A 108 5.50 -17.96 5.86
C LEU A 108 6.19 -16.95 4.93
N MET A 109 5.50 -15.91 4.48
CA MET A 109 6.01 -14.97 3.46
C MET A 109 6.83 -13.83 4.06
N ALA A 110 7.98 -13.50 3.47
CA ALA A 110 8.85 -12.41 3.93
C ALA A 110 9.04 -11.29 2.90
N GLY A 111 8.81 -11.56 1.61
CA GLY A 111 9.10 -10.63 0.53
C GLY A 111 8.03 -9.55 0.34
N PRO A 112 8.36 -8.49 -0.42
CA PRO A 112 7.43 -7.41 -0.74
C PRO A 112 6.29 -7.87 -1.66
N LEU A 113 6.51 -8.95 -2.42
CA LEU A 113 5.48 -9.63 -3.19
C LEU A 113 4.96 -10.82 -2.37
N ASN A 114 3.72 -10.74 -1.91
CA ASN A 114 3.14 -11.69 -0.97
C ASN A 114 1.64 -11.97 -1.23
N ASP A 115 1.20 -11.89 -2.49
CA ASP A 115 -0.19 -12.17 -2.86
C ASP A 115 -0.57 -13.63 -2.57
N ILE A 116 -1.75 -13.85 -2.02
CA ILE A 116 -2.28 -15.19 -1.69
C ILE A 116 -3.57 -15.39 -2.47
N LEU A 117 -3.56 -16.33 -3.42
CA LEU A 117 -4.74 -16.79 -4.15
C LEU A 117 -4.94 -18.27 -3.86
N VAL A 118 -5.91 -18.60 -3.00
CA VAL A 118 -6.21 -19.98 -2.62
C VAL A 118 -7.71 -20.21 -2.82
N ASP A 119 -8.05 -21.01 -3.82
CA ASP A 119 -9.44 -21.39 -4.12
C ASP A 119 -9.90 -22.51 -3.19
N ASP A 120 -11.20 -22.51 -2.88
CA ASP A 120 -11.87 -23.55 -2.11
C ASP A 120 -12.52 -24.58 -3.05
N ALA A 121 -12.16 -25.86 -2.92
CA ALA A 121 -12.80 -26.94 -3.67
C ALA A 121 -14.31 -27.06 -3.35
N VAL A 122 -14.75 -26.58 -2.18
CA VAL A 122 -16.14 -26.59 -1.74
C VAL A 122 -16.98 -25.53 -2.48
N GLU A 123 -16.41 -24.38 -2.86
CA GLU A 123 -17.15 -23.32 -3.58
C GLU A 123 -17.34 -23.63 -5.08
N ILE A 124 -16.43 -24.39 -5.69
CA ILE A 124 -16.53 -24.80 -7.11
C ILE A 124 -17.57 -25.92 -7.28
N GLY A 125 -17.81 -26.73 -6.24
CA GLY A 125 -18.75 -27.86 -6.25
C GLY A 125 -20.24 -27.50 -6.30
N VAL A 126 -20.61 -26.24 -6.02
CA VAL A 126 -22.02 -25.79 -5.99
C VAL A 126 -22.62 -25.72 -7.41
N GLY A 127 -21.79 -25.57 -8.45
CA GLY A 127 -22.24 -25.50 -9.85
C GLY A 127 -22.27 -26.83 -10.61
N GLU A 128 -21.42 -27.79 -10.25
CA GLU A 128 -21.20 -29.02 -11.05
C GLU A 128 -21.57 -30.34 -10.33
N GLY A 129 -22.21 -30.28 -9.17
CA GLY A 129 -22.72 -31.49 -8.48
C GLY A 129 -21.64 -32.41 -7.90
N LYS A 130 -20.39 -31.95 -7.80
CA LYS A 130 -19.32 -32.60 -7.02
C LYS A 130 -19.14 -31.88 -5.69
N ILE A 131 -19.93 -32.26 -4.69
CA ILE A 131 -19.69 -31.80 -3.30
C ILE A 131 -18.65 -32.73 -2.70
N LEU A 132 -17.38 -32.35 -2.72
CA LEU A 132 -16.41 -32.90 -1.77
C LEU A 132 -16.66 -32.18 -0.44
N SER A 133 -17.26 -32.88 0.52
CA SER A 133 -17.38 -32.37 1.89
C SER A 133 -16.04 -32.58 2.59
N CYS A 134 -15.12 -31.62 2.48
CA CYS A 134 -13.94 -31.61 3.35
C CYS A 134 -14.42 -31.50 4.81
N THR A 135 -13.89 -32.37 5.67
CA THR A 135 -13.95 -32.18 7.13
C THR A 135 -12.62 -31.57 7.51
N ASP A 136 -12.56 -30.24 7.50
CA ASP A 136 -11.33 -29.48 7.78
C ASP A 136 -11.00 -29.43 9.29
N ASP A 137 -11.48 -30.41 10.04
CA ASP A 137 -11.14 -30.60 11.44
C ASP A 137 -9.74 -31.20 11.52
N CYS A 138 -8.85 -30.53 12.26
CA CYS A 138 -7.50 -31.02 12.51
C CYS A 138 -7.49 -31.88 13.76
N GLU A 139 -7.08 -33.13 13.62
CA GLU A 139 -6.92 -34.09 14.71
C GLU A 139 -5.43 -34.26 15.01
N VAL A 140 -4.85 -33.33 15.76
CA VAL A 140 -3.41 -33.31 16.08
C VAL A 140 -3.18 -33.80 17.50
N GLU A 141 -2.12 -34.58 17.71
CA GLU A 141 -1.79 -35.14 19.03
C GLU A 141 -1.47 -34.06 20.08
N ASP A 142 -0.86 -32.94 19.67
CA ASP A 142 -0.43 -31.86 20.55
C ASP A 142 -0.75 -30.49 19.93
N GLU A 143 -1.94 -29.96 20.24
CA GLU A 143 -2.38 -28.64 19.78
C GLU A 143 -1.52 -27.49 20.30
N SER A 144 -0.77 -27.67 21.41
CA SER A 144 0.00 -26.59 22.03
C SER A 144 1.17 -26.11 21.17
N LYS A 145 1.63 -26.96 20.25
CA LYS A 145 2.70 -26.65 19.28
C LYS A 145 2.16 -26.09 17.97
N CYS A 146 0.85 -25.99 17.82
CA CYS A 146 0.22 -25.61 16.58
C CYS A 146 -0.12 -24.13 16.55
N ARG A 147 0.11 -23.53 15.41
CA ARG A 147 -0.31 -22.16 15.13
C ARG A 147 -1.83 -22.09 14.97
N ARG A 148 -2.42 -20.99 15.44
CA ARG A 148 -3.84 -20.68 15.28
C ARG A 148 -4.01 -19.46 14.39
N VAL A 149 -5.02 -19.48 13.53
CA VAL A 149 -5.34 -18.38 12.59
C VAL A 149 -6.76 -17.92 12.84
N SER A 150 -6.95 -16.61 12.95
CA SER A 150 -8.27 -15.99 13.07
C SER A 150 -8.95 -15.95 11.70
N HIS A 151 -10.09 -16.64 11.57
CA HIS A 151 -10.95 -16.62 10.38
C HIS A 151 -12.31 -16.00 10.69
N SER A 152 -13.12 -15.76 9.65
CA SER A 152 -14.48 -15.21 9.76
C SER A 152 -15.43 -16.05 10.64
N ARG A 153 -15.10 -17.32 10.91
CA ARG A 153 -15.85 -18.23 11.77
C ARG A 153 -15.22 -18.45 13.16
N GLY A 154 -14.14 -17.74 13.50
CA GLY A 154 -13.40 -17.89 14.77
C GLY A 154 -11.93 -18.28 14.57
N GLU A 155 -11.22 -18.52 15.66
CA GLU A 155 -9.84 -19.05 15.63
C GLU A 155 -9.81 -20.56 15.40
N GLN A 156 -9.11 -21.00 14.36
CA GLN A 156 -8.93 -22.41 14.01
C GLN A 156 -7.45 -22.78 13.97
N LEU A 157 -7.13 -24.06 14.19
CA LEU A 157 -5.77 -24.57 14.02
C LEU A 157 -5.35 -24.48 12.56
N SER A 158 -4.09 -24.11 12.35
CA SER A 158 -3.48 -24.06 11.03
C SER A 158 -2.88 -25.41 10.68
N CYS A 159 -3.31 -26.01 9.56
CA CYS A 159 -2.95 -27.40 9.26
C CYS A 159 -2.55 -27.63 7.80
N TRP A 160 -1.53 -28.47 7.62
CA TRP A 160 -1.06 -28.91 6.31
C TRP A 160 -1.88 -30.10 5.78
N ASN A 161 -2.41 -30.90 6.68
CA ASN A 161 -3.32 -32.03 6.44
C ASN A 161 -4.08 -32.35 7.75
N LYS A 162 -4.89 -33.42 7.75
CA LYS A 162 -5.71 -33.83 8.92
C LYS A 162 -4.92 -33.95 10.24
N ASN A 163 -3.70 -34.49 10.18
CA ASN A 163 -2.96 -34.92 11.36
C ASN A 163 -1.72 -34.04 11.65
N THR A 164 -1.38 -33.12 10.75
CA THR A 164 -0.15 -32.33 10.82
C THR A 164 -0.46 -30.85 10.77
N CYS A 165 -0.26 -30.16 11.89
CA CYS A 165 -0.42 -28.72 11.95
C CYS A 165 0.80 -27.96 11.44
N GLN A 166 0.61 -26.67 11.15
CA GLN A 166 1.70 -25.71 11.04
C GLN A 166 2.23 -25.45 12.45
N GLU A 167 3.42 -25.96 12.71
CA GLU A 167 4.13 -25.78 13.99
C GLU A 167 4.38 -24.29 14.28
N ASP A 168 4.09 -23.84 15.50
CA ASP A 168 4.38 -22.47 15.95
C ASP A 168 5.80 -22.37 16.51
N CYS A 169 6.50 -21.28 16.17
CA CYS A 169 7.83 -21.00 16.69
C CYS A 169 7.96 -19.49 16.94
N PRO A 170 8.27 -19.06 18.18
CA PRO A 170 8.36 -17.65 18.53
C PRO A 170 9.54 -16.94 17.84
N TYR A 171 10.49 -17.69 17.29
CA TYR A 171 11.69 -17.17 16.63
C TYR A 171 11.62 -17.24 15.10
N ASP A 172 10.49 -17.66 14.50
CA ASP A 172 10.31 -17.57 13.05
C ASP A 172 10.22 -16.09 12.60
N ARG A 173 9.76 -15.20 13.49
CA ARG A 173 9.69 -13.75 13.28
C ARG A 173 10.16 -12.96 14.51
N ILE A 174 11.03 -11.98 14.31
CA ILE A 174 11.49 -11.07 15.37
C ILE A 174 11.26 -9.63 14.90
N ASN A 175 10.42 -8.88 15.62
CA ASN A 175 10.03 -7.51 15.28
C ASN A 175 9.57 -7.34 13.82
N GLY A 176 8.81 -8.30 13.29
CA GLY A 176 8.32 -8.30 11.91
C GLY A 176 9.33 -8.78 10.85
N SER A 177 10.61 -8.96 11.21
CA SER A 177 11.65 -9.49 10.32
C SER A 177 11.76 -11.02 10.39
N VAL A 178 12.36 -11.65 9.38
CA VAL A 178 12.66 -13.09 9.37
C VAL A 178 13.61 -13.40 10.52
N GLY A 179 13.23 -14.33 11.39
CA GLY A 179 14.07 -14.80 12.48
C GLY A 179 14.76 -16.15 12.20
N PRO A 180 15.57 -16.64 13.14
CA PRO A 180 16.38 -17.84 12.94
C PRO A 180 15.58 -19.15 13.02
N GLY A 181 14.37 -19.12 13.57
CA GLY A 181 13.53 -20.28 13.79
C GLY A 181 13.97 -21.12 15.00
N CYS A 182 13.37 -22.29 15.13
CA CYS A 182 13.55 -23.20 16.26
C CYS A 182 14.27 -24.49 15.84
N ALA A 183 15.04 -25.09 16.75
CA ALA A 183 15.80 -26.32 16.51
C ALA A 183 14.92 -27.57 16.57
N ASP A 184 13.98 -27.58 17.50
CA ASP A 184 13.11 -28.70 17.83
C ASP A 184 11.69 -28.22 18.17
N SER A 185 10.81 -29.19 18.46
CA SER A 185 9.44 -28.95 18.92
C SER A 185 9.36 -28.32 20.32
N ASN A 186 10.48 -28.19 21.04
CA ASN A 186 10.53 -27.55 22.36
C ASN A 186 10.82 -26.05 22.24
N GLY A 187 11.00 -25.54 21.01
CA GLY A 187 11.09 -24.12 20.73
C GLY A 187 12.47 -23.52 21.04
N ALA A 188 13.53 -24.31 21.17
CA ALA A 188 14.87 -23.77 21.40
C ALA A 188 15.35 -22.90 20.22
N LYS A 189 15.90 -21.72 20.52
CA LYS A 189 16.29 -20.72 19.52
C LYS A 189 17.50 -21.19 18.70
N CYS A 190 17.44 -21.02 17.39
CA CYS A 190 18.58 -21.22 16.50
C CYS A 190 19.53 -20.02 16.49
N HIS A 191 20.77 -20.23 16.03
CA HIS A 191 21.74 -19.15 15.87
C HIS A 191 21.18 -18.02 15.00
N GLU A 192 21.49 -16.75 15.31
CA GLU A 192 20.90 -15.57 14.65
C GLU A 192 21.14 -15.53 13.13
N GLN A 193 22.18 -16.21 12.64
CA GLN A 193 22.48 -16.32 11.20
C GLN A 193 21.75 -17.47 10.50
N CYS A 194 21.04 -18.32 11.23
CA CYS A 194 20.17 -19.35 10.65
C CYS A 194 18.87 -18.72 10.10
N VAL A 195 18.16 -19.48 9.27
CA VAL A 195 16.74 -19.29 8.95
C VAL A 195 16.05 -20.64 8.77
N ALA A 196 14.73 -20.66 8.99
CA ALA A 196 13.90 -21.85 8.85
C ALA A 196 14.31 -23.03 9.76
N GLY A 197 14.96 -22.72 10.88
CA GLY A 197 15.39 -23.65 11.93
C GLY A 197 16.81 -24.19 11.77
N CYS A 198 17.16 -25.09 12.68
CA CYS A 198 18.49 -25.69 12.82
C CYS A 198 18.38 -27.11 13.38
N THR A 199 19.48 -27.87 13.36
CA THR A 199 19.58 -29.19 14.01
C THR A 199 20.07 -29.10 15.45
N VAL A 200 20.84 -28.06 15.78
CA VAL A 200 21.41 -27.80 17.11
C VAL A 200 21.11 -26.34 17.47
N PRO A 201 20.54 -26.06 18.66
CA PRO A 201 20.30 -24.70 19.12
C PRO A 201 21.59 -23.86 19.15
N ASP A 202 21.48 -22.58 18.78
CA ASP A 202 22.55 -21.58 18.82
C ASP A 202 23.89 -21.97 18.13
N ASP A 203 23.87 -22.87 17.15
CA ASP A 203 25.04 -23.27 16.35
C ASP A 203 24.90 -22.81 14.89
N ASP A 204 25.87 -22.01 14.42
CA ASP A 204 25.91 -21.41 13.09
C ASP A 204 26.22 -22.41 11.95
N LYS A 205 26.72 -23.60 12.27
CA LYS A 205 26.96 -24.71 11.34
C LYS A 205 25.80 -25.71 11.28
N ALA A 206 24.88 -25.61 12.22
CA ALA A 206 23.73 -26.49 12.35
C ALA A 206 22.46 -25.98 11.64
N CYS A 207 22.54 -24.88 10.88
CA CYS A 207 21.39 -24.25 10.25
C CYS A 207 20.80 -25.08 9.08
N TYR A 208 19.48 -25.03 8.90
CA TYR A 208 18.85 -25.56 7.67
C TYR A 208 19.00 -24.63 6.46
N GLY A 209 19.12 -23.32 6.71
CA GLY A 209 19.46 -22.30 5.73
C GLY A 209 20.11 -21.09 6.41
N CYS A 210 20.81 -20.26 5.64
CA CYS A 210 21.47 -19.06 6.15
C CYS A 210 20.66 -17.81 5.86
N LEU A 211 20.56 -16.90 6.83
CA LEU A 211 19.95 -15.59 6.67
C LEU A 211 20.67 -14.78 5.58
N HIS A 212 21.99 -14.74 5.68
CA HIS A 212 22.88 -14.03 4.75
C HIS A 212 23.64 -15.02 3.85
N TYR A 213 24.86 -15.42 4.26
CA TYR A 213 25.75 -16.21 3.40
C TYR A 213 26.17 -17.52 4.06
N ASN A 214 26.34 -18.55 3.26
CA ASN A 214 27.00 -19.79 3.65
C ASN A 214 28.49 -19.75 3.27
N HIS A 215 29.37 -20.07 4.22
CA HIS A 215 30.79 -20.28 4.00
C HIS A 215 31.26 -21.50 4.81
N ASP A 216 31.80 -22.51 4.12
CA ASP A 216 32.33 -23.75 4.72
C ASP A 216 31.35 -24.46 5.68
N GLY A 217 30.05 -24.40 5.34
CA GLY A 217 28.98 -25.01 6.12
C GLY A 217 28.48 -24.16 7.29
N ALA A 218 29.12 -23.03 7.59
CA ALA A 218 28.66 -22.07 8.60
C ALA A 218 27.85 -20.93 7.95
N CYS A 219 26.85 -20.42 8.66
CA CYS A 219 26.11 -19.23 8.27
C CYS A 219 26.76 -17.96 8.82
N VAL A 220 27.23 -17.11 7.93
CA VAL A 220 27.98 -15.89 8.25
C VAL A 220 27.25 -14.64 7.75
N GLU A 221 27.36 -13.56 8.51
CA GLU A 221 26.74 -12.27 8.16
C GLU A 221 27.39 -11.62 6.93
N LYS A 222 28.73 -11.71 6.83
CA LYS A 222 29.51 -11.15 5.73
C LYS A 222 30.54 -12.18 5.26
N CYS A 223 30.77 -12.23 3.96
CA CYS A 223 31.86 -13.05 3.43
C CYS A 223 33.22 -12.51 3.92
N PRO A 224 34.18 -13.41 4.25
CA PRO A 224 35.57 -13.02 4.50
C PRO A 224 36.12 -12.13 3.40
N ALA A 225 37.01 -11.18 3.74
CA ALA A 225 37.46 -10.13 2.83
C ALA A 225 38.15 -10.61 1.52
N HIS A 226 38.61 -11.86 1.48
CA HIS A 226 39.24 -12.49 0.32
C HIS A 226 38.26 -13.30 -0.55
N LEU A 227 36.99 -13.38 -0.16
CA LEU A 227 35.95 -14.11 -0.87
C LEU A 227 34.90 -13.16 -1.46
N PHE A 228 34.17 -13.69 -2.43
CA PHE A 228 33.15 -12.99 -3.17
C PHE A 228 31.78 -13.61 -2.88
N THR A 229 30.80 -12.75 -2.67
CA THR A 229 29.40 -13.16 -2.54
C THR A 229 28.88 -13.65 -3.90
N TYR A 230 28.19 -14.78 -3.90
CA TYR A 230 27.56 -15.37 -5.08
C TYR A 230 26.09 -15.63 -4.82
N LEU A 231 25.23 -15.15 -5.73
CA LEU A 231 23.76 -15.23 -5.68
C LEU A 231 23.14 -14.75 -4.35
N ASN A 232 23.81 -13.85 -3.64
CA ASN A 232 23.45 -13.43 -2.28
C ASN A 232 23.16 -14.61 -1.33
N ARG A 233 23.94 -15.69 -1.47
CA ARG A 233 23.68 -16.98 -0.79
C ARG A 233 24.93 -17.60 -0.17
N ARG A 234 26.07 -17.51 -0.86
CA ARG A 234 27.30 -18.16 -0.43
C ARG A 234 28.53 -17.37 -0.81
N CYS A 235 29.64 -17.67 -0.14
CA CYS A 235 30.94 -17.11 -0.43
C CYS A 235 31.72 -18.06 -1.35
N ILE A 236 32.35 -17.52 -2.39
CA ILE A 236 33.21 -18.26 -3.32
C ILE A 236 34.54 -17.51 -3.51
N THR A 237 35.55 -18.23 -3.98
CA THR A 237 36.86 -17.65 -4.30
C THR A 237 36.84 -16.91 -5.64
N GLU A 238 37.83 -16.04 -5.86
CA GLU A 238 38.03 -15.36 -7.15
C GLU A 238 38.20 -16.37 -8.29
N ALA A 239 38.99 -17.42 -8.06
CA ALA A 239 39.26 -18.46 -9.05
C ALA A 239 37.99 -19.24 -9.45
N GLU A 240 37.10 -19.54 -8.49
CA GLU A 240 35.81 -20.17 -8.78
C GLU A 240 34.92 -19.23 -9.60
N CYS A 241 34.91 -17.93 -9.28
CA CYS A 241 34.17 -16.93 -10.05
C CYS A 241 34.64 -16.87 -11.50
N ASP A 242 35.96 -16.85 -11.71
CA ASP A 242 36.57 -16.77 -13.03
C ASP A 242 36.39 -18.04 -13.87
N ALA A 243 36.30 -19.20 -13.21
CA ALA A 243 36.09 -20.49 -13.85
C ALA A 243 34.63 -20.74 -14.27
N MET A 244 33.68 -19.92 -13.83
CA MET A 244 32.28 -20.08 -14.20
C MET A 244 32.04 -19.86 -15.69
N SER A 245 31.17 -20.70 -16.26
CA SER A 245 30.78 -20.62 -17.66
C SER A 245 29.92 -19.38 -17.93
N ALA A 246 30.12 -18.76 -19.08
CA ALA A 246 29.29 -17.64 -19.50
C ALA A 246 27.86 -18.11 -19.82
N LEU A 247 26.86 -17.34 -19.38
CA LEU A 247 25.45 -17.61 -19.67
C LEU A 247 25.05 -17.01 -21.04
N ARG A 248 23.88 -17.43 -21.55
CA ARG A 248 23.24 -16.87 -22.76
C ARG A 248 24.19 -16.75 -23.97
N GLY A 249 24.85 -17.84 -24.34
CA GLY A 249 25.69 -17.90 -25.54
C GLY A 249 26.97 -17.05 -25.46
N GLY A 250 27.50 -16.81 -24.26
CA GLY A 250 28.79 -16.13 -24.08
C GLY A 250 28.72 -14.62 -23.80
N LYS A 251 27.51 -14.05 -23.69
CA LYS A 251 27.32 -12.61 -23.41
C LYS A 251 27.46 -12.27 -21.93
N ASP A 252 26.93 -13.14 -21.06
CA ASP A 252 26.86 -12.90 -19.61
C ASP A 252 28.03 -13.60 -18.94
N VAL A 253 29.16 -12.90 -18.79
CA VAL A 253 30.38 -13.44 -18.18
C VAL A 253 30.44 -13.04 -16.71
N TYR A 254 30.68 -14.02 -15.83
CA TYR A 254 30.92 -13.75 -14.41
C TYR A 254 32.22 -12.99 -14.22
N LYS A 255 32.19 -11.99 -13.31
CA LYS A 255 33.31 -11.13 -12.99
C LYS A 255 33.36 -10.86 -11.48
N PRO A 256 34.51 -11.08 -10.82
CA PRO A 256 34.70 -10.77 -9.41
C PRO A 256 35.02 -9.29 -9.23
N ALA A 257 34.22 -8.56 -8.45
CA ALA A 257 34.44 -7.15 -8.17
C ALA A 257 33.79 -6.71 -6.84
N ASN A 258 34.49 -5.89 -6.06
CA ASN A 258 34.01 -5.31 -4.79
C ASN A 258 33.34 -6.34 -3.84
N GLY A 259 33.93 -7.53 -3.70
CA GLY A 259 33.39 -8.61 -2.85
C GLY A 259 32.12 -9.29 -3.41
N VAL A 260 31.79 -9.09 -4.69
CA VAL A 260 30.65 -9.73 -5.37
C VAL A 260 31.13 -10.45 -6.63
N CYS A 261 30.65 -11.67 -6.84
CA CYS A 261 30.77 -12.38 -8.10
C CYS A 261 29.41 -12.38 -8.81
N ALA A 262 29.30 -11.60 -9.88
CA ALA A 262 28.07 -11.44 -10.64
C ALA A 262 28.38 -11.33 -12.13
N THR A 263 27.36 -11.41 -12.98
CA THR A 263 27.49 -11.14 -14.42
C THR A 263 27.51 -9.64 -14.74
N LEU A 264 27.10 -8.80 -13.79
CA LEU A 264 27.04 -7.35 -13.89
C LEU A 264 27.97 -6.74 -12.83
N CYS A 265 28.66 -5.64 -13.18
CA CYS A 265 29.51 -4.95 -12.23
C CYS A 265 28.67 -4.31 -11.10
N PRO A 266 29.16 -4.33 -9.84
CA PRO A 266 28.49 -3.71 -8.71
C PRO A 266 28.54 -2.18 -8.78
N GLU A 267 27.83 -1.49 -7.90
CA GLU A 267 27.74 -0.02 -7.90
C GLU A 267 29.11 0.66 -7.84
N GLY A 268 29.25 1.76 -8.59
CA GLY A 268 30.50 2.53 -8.70
C GLY A 268 31.53 1.93 -9.67
N LEU A 269 31.24 0.78 -10.29
CA LEU A 269 32.11 0.13 -11.28
C LEU A 269 31.40 -0.11 -12.61
N GLU A 270 32.17 -0.08 -13.70
CA GLU A 270 31.74 -0.40 -15.06
C GLU A 270 32.56 -1.57 -15.63
N GLU A 271 32.02 -2.26 -16.63
CA GLU A 271 32.75 -3.33 -17.32
C GLU A 271 33.97 -2.75 -18.06
N ASP A 272 35.12 -3.41 -17.92
CA ASP A 272 36.33 -3.00 -18.64
C ASP A 272 36.15 -3.27 -20.14
N PRO A 273 36.24 -2.23 -21.01
CA PRO A 273 36.10 -2.39 -22.45
C PRO A 273 37.11 -3.36 -23.08
N THR A 274 38.26 -3.55 -22.44
CA THR A 274 39.33 -4.44 -22.91
C THR A 274 39.20 -5.86 -22.38
N ASN A 275 38.55 -6.06 -21.23
CA ASN A 275 38.41 -7.35 -20.58
C ASN A 275 37.04 -7.49 -19.88
N LYS A 276 36.12 -8.21 -20.53
CA LYS A 276 34.76 -8.44 -20.01
C LYS A 276 34.68 -9.17 -18.66
N LYS A 277 35.77 -9.80 -18.20
CA LYS A 277 35.86 -10.45 -16.88
C LYS A 277 36.26 -9.48 -15.76
N ARG A 278 36.53 -8.21 -16.06
CA ARG A 278 36.95 -7.23 -15.05
C ARG A 278 36.02 -6.02 -15.02
N CYS A 279 35.94 -5.43 -13.84
CA CYS A 279 35.27 -4.17 -13.60
C CYS A 279 36.30 -3.10 -13.24
N ARG A 280 36.11 -1.89 -13.74
CA ARG A 280 36.94 -0.72 -13.44
C ARG A 280 36.10 0.39 -12.82
N LYS A 281 36.73 1.31 -12.08
CA LYS A 281 36.04 2.49 -11.55
C LYS A 281 35.59 3.38 -12.70
N CYS A 282 34.35 3.85 -12.62
CA CYS A 282 33.79 4.77 -13.59
C CYS A 282 34.49 6.13 -13.47
N ALA A 283 34.77 6.79 -14.60
CA ALA A 283 35.32 8.15 -14.62
C ALA A 283 34.25 9.25 -14.34
N GLY A 284 32.98 8.85 -14.21
CA GLY A 284 31.80 9.68 -13.96
C GLY A 284 30.63 8.80 -13.50
N GLU A 285 29.39 9.16 -13.85
CA GLU A 285 28.23 8.32 -13.55
C GLU A 285 28.32 6.96 -14.28
N CYS A 286 28.18 5.87 -13.52
CA CYS A 286 28.38 4.53 -14.05
C CYS A 286 27.26 4.13 -15.01
N VAL A 287 27.63 3.83 -16.26
CA VAL A 287 26.69 3.33 -17.26
C VAL A 287 26.60 1.82 -17.15
N ARG A 288 25.49 1.32 -16.60
CA ARG A 288 25.25 -0.13 -16.54
C ARG A 288 24.50 -0.59 -17.79
N LYS A 289 25.09 -1.56 -18.50
CA LYS A 289 24.48 -2.21 -19.65
C LYS A 289 23.78 -3.49 -19.21
N CYS A 290 22.53 -3.66 -19.60
CA CYS A 290 21.69 -4.79 -19.25
C CYS A 290 21.40 -5.60 -20.51
N PRO A 291 22.01 -6.80 -20.64
CA PRO A 291 21.97 -7.56 -21.88
C PRO A 291 20.65 -8.31 -22.07
N GLY A 292 20.21 -8.38 -23.32
CA GLY A 292 19.11 -9.23 -23.74
C GLY A 292 17.77 -8.51 -23.86
N ASN A 293 16.78 -9.30 -24.28
CA ASN A 293 15.40 -8.85 -24.48
C ASN A 293 14.63 -8.94 -23.18
N ILE A 294 14.02 -7.84 -22.76
CA ILE A 294 13.40 -7.72 -21.44
C ILE A 294 11.90 -7.44 -21.59
N THR A 295 11.08 -8.35 -21.05
CA THR A 295 9.64 -8.13 -20.88
C THR A 295 9.35 -8.06 -19.39
N VAL A 296 8.97 -6.86 -18.93
CA VAL A 296 8.58 -6.58 -17.56
C VAL A 296 7.08 -6.76 -17.42
N ASP A 297 6.70 -7.90 -16.85
CA ASP A 297 5.31 -8.25 -16.52
C ASP A 297 5.06 -8.32 -15.01
N THR A 298 6.12 -8.07 -14.22
CA THR A 298 6.21 -8.34 -12.77
C THR A 298 7.16 -7.34 -12.11
N MET A 299 6.89 -6.97 -10.85
CA MET A 299 7.76 -6.06 -10.11
C MET A 299 9.16 -6.67 -9.87
N SER A 300 9.26 -7.98 -9.69
CA SER A 300 10.56 -8.64 -9.53
C SER A 300 11.44 -8.48 -10.78
N LYS A 301 10.88 -8.64 -11.99
CA LYS A 301 11.60 -8.35 -13.24
C LYS A 301 11.92 -6.87 -13.38
N ALA A 302 11.03 -5.98 -12.95
CA ALA A 302 11.30 -4.55 -12.93
C ALA A 302 12.49 -4.23 -12.02
N MET A 303 12.52 -4.72 -10.78
CA MET A 303 13.59 -4.48 -9.82
C MET A 303 14.99 -4.92 -10.30
N GLN A 304 15.07 -5.92 -11.17
CA GLN A 304 16.34 -6.31 -11.81
C GLN A 304 16.94 -5.19 -12.68
N LEU A 305 16.12 -4.21 -13.08
CA LEU A 305 16.50 -3.07 -13.92
C LEU A 305 16.88 -1.82 -13.14
N LYS A 306 16.79 -1.82 -11.81
CA LYS A 306 16.95 -0.63 -10.95
C LYS A 306 18.23 0.19 -11.19
N HIS A 307 19.28 -0.46 -11.67
CA HIS A 307 20.55 0.21 -11.94
C HIS A 307 20.92 0.23 -13.42
N CYS A 308 20.03 -0.21 -14.32
CA CYS A 308 20.28 -0.27 -15.76
C CYS A 308 20.21 1.12 -16.40
N SER A 309 21.24 1.48 -17.15
CA SER A 309 21.28 2.71 -17.95
C SER A 309 21.03 2.45 -19.44
N ILE A 310 21.47 1.29 -19.94
CA ILE A 310 21.34 0.89 -21.35
C ILE A 310 20.78 -0.53 -21.42
N ILE A 311 19.76 -0.73 -22.26
CA ILE A 311 19.21 -2.06 -22.57
C ILE A 311 19.73 -2.52 -23.93
N GLU A 312 20.52 -3.59 -23.96
CA GLU A 312 21.05 -4.20 -25.19
C GLU A 312 20.06 -5.23 -25.76
N GLY A 313 18.89 -4.74 -26.16
CA GLY A 313 17.75 -5.51 -26.64
C GLY A 313 16.50 -4.64 -26.66
N TYR A 314 15.32 -5.25 -26.67
CA TYR A 314 14.07 -4.52 -26.50
C TYR A 314 13.63 -4.44 -25.04
N LEU A 315 12.78 -3.46 -24.73
CA LEU A 315 12.05 -3.35 -23.46
C LEU A 315 10.54 -3.37 -23.75
N GLU A 316 9.85 -4.38 -23.23
CA GLU A 316 8.38 -4.42 -23.19
C GLU A 316 7.90 -4.32 -21.74
N VAL A 317 6.85 -3.53 -21.50
CA VAL A 317 6.23 -3.39 -20.18
C VAL A 317 4.75 -3.77 -20.27
N GLU A 318 4.33 -4.73 -19.44
CA GLU A 318 2.99 -5.28 -19.36
C GLU A 318 2.55 -5.50 -17.91
N MET A 319 2.06 -4.44 -17.25
CA MET A 319 1.68 -4.49 -15.83
C MET A 319 0.17 -4.76 -15.66
N ARG A 320 -0.22 -6.03 -15.51
CA ARG A 320 -1.64 -6.45 -15.40
C ARG A 320 -2.28 -6.13 -14.03
N VAL A 321 -3.62 -6.03 -14.01
CA VAL A 321 -4.46 -5.82 -12.81
C VAL A 321 -4.28 -6.98 -11.82
N GLY A 322 -4.08 -6.66 -10.54
CA GLY A 322 -3.76 -7.62 -9.46
C GLY A 322 -2.37 -7.42 -8.84
N MET A 323 -1.50 -6.65 -9.51
CA MET A 323 -0.18 -6.21 -9.01
C MET A 323 -0.15 -4.70 -8.71
N SER A 324 -1.31 -4.10 -8.44
CA SER A 324 -1.44 -2.65 -8.30
C SER A 324 -0.95 -2.07 -6.97
N THR A 325 -0.57 -2.93 -6.03
CA THR A 325 0.01 -2.60 -4.73
C THR A 325 1.42 -2.02 -4.82
N VAL A 326 2.00 -1.98 -6.03
CA VAL A 326 3.34 -1.45 -6.28
C VAL A 326 3.28 0.07 -6.37
N ALA A 327 3.98 0.74 -5.45
CA ALA A 327 4.13 2.18 -5.44
C ALA A 327 4.81 2.67 -6.73
N ALA A 328 4.22 3.66 -7.41
CA ALA A 328 4.78 4.27 -8.62
C ALA A 328 6.17 4.89 -8.39
N SER A 329 6.50 5.24 -7.14
CA SER A 329 7.84 5.64 -6.71
C SER A 329 8.89 4.56 -6.95
N GLN A 330 8.57 3.30 -6.66
CA GLN A 330 9.48 2.17 -6.87
C GLN A 330 9.73 1.93 -8.36
N LEU A 331 8.70 2.06 -9.20
CA LEU A 331 8.87 1.96 -10.66
C LEU A 331 9.68 3.13 -11.23
N THR A 332 9.52 4.33 -10.66
CA THR A 332 10.32 5.51 -11.04
C THR A 332 11.78 5.33 -10.66
N ASP A 333 12.08 4.78 -9.48
CA ASP A 333 13.45 4.41 -9.09
C ASP A 333 14.03 3.32 -10.02
N VAL A 334 13.19 2.39 -10.48
CA VAL A 334 13.60 1.32 -11.37
C VAL A 334 13.92 1.80 -12.78
N PHE A 335 12.98 2.48 -13.43
CA PHE A 335 13.08 2.87 -14.83
C PHE A 335 13.76 4.22 -15.06
N GLY A 336 13.83 5.04 -14.01
CA GLY A 336 14.27 6.44 -14.09
C GLY A 336 15.73 6.63 -14.48
N LYS A 337 16.55 5.56 -14.50
CA LYS A 337 17.95 5.59 -14.95
C LYS A 337 18.16 5.10 -16.37
N ILE A 338 17.15 4.51 -17.01
CA ILE A 338 17.28 3.96 -18.36
C ILE A 338 17.35 5.13 -19.34
N THR A 339 18.47 5.23 -20.06
CA THR A 339 18.75 6.30 -21.02
C THR A 339 18.63 5.85 -22.47
N THR A 340 19.03 4.60 -22.76
CA THR A 340 19.09 4.07 -24.13
C THR A 340 18.51 2.66 -24.21
N ILE A 341 17.68 2.41 -25.23
CA ILE A 341 17.18 1.09 -25.60
C ILE A 341 17.66 0.77 -27.03
N ASP A 342 18.42 -0.30 -27.20
CA ASP A 342 18.98 -0.66 -28.52
C ASP A 342 17.91 -1.20 -29.48
N GLY A 343 16.96 -1.98 -29.00
CA GLY A 343 15.87 -2.56 -29.78
C GLY A 343 14.68 -1.60 -29.91
N TYR A 344 13.50 -2.10 -29.53
CA TYR A 344 12.25 -1.35 -29.50
C TYR A 344 11.73 -1.16 -28.07
N PHE A 345 10.82 -0.22 -27.88
CA PHE A 345 10.16 0.07 -26.61
C PHE A 345 8.64 -0.13 -26.72
N VAL A 346 8.06 -0.99 -25.89
CA VAL A 346 6.61 -1.25 -25.86
C VAL A 346 6.06 -1.06 -24.46
N VAL A 347 4.92 -0.36 -24.36
CA VAL A 347 4.10 -0.32 -23.13
C VAL A 347 2.69 -0.73 -23.49
N ARG A 348 2.23 -1.86 -22.95
CA ARG A 348 0.91 -2.41 -23.27
C ARG A 348 0.17 -2.95 -22.06
N LEU A 349 -1.16 -2.96 -22.12
CA LEU A 349 -2.03 -3.60 -21.11
C LEU A 349 -1.64 -3.24 -19.67
N SER A 350 -1.23 -1.98 -19.45
CA SER A 350 -0.70 -1.49 -18.17
C SER A 350 -1.64 -0.45 -17.55
N PRO A 351 -2.84 -0.85 -17.07
CA PRO A 351 -3.83 0.07 -16.52
C PRO A 351 -3.37 0.80 -15.25
N SER A 352 -2.30 0.36 -14.58
CA SER A 352 -1.73 1.09 -13.45
C SER A 352 -1.06 2.41 -13.87
N PHE A 353 -0.60 2.52 -15.13
CA PHE A 353 0.19 3.66 -15.58
C PHE A 353 -0.71 4.84 -15.94
N VAL A 354 -0.53 5.96 -15.23
CA VAL A 354 -1.19 7.24 -15.52
C VAL A 354 -0.31 8.14 -16.40
N ASN A 355 1.01 8.01 -16.30
CA ASN A 355 1.98 8.74 -17.12
C ASN A 355 3.18 7.84 -17.48
N LEU A 356 4.10 8.30 -18.34
CA LEU A 356 5.39 7.64 -18.62
C LEU A 356 6.58 8.39 -18.02
N HIS A 357 6.36 9.24 -17.00
CA HIS A 357 7.43 10.03 -16.37
C HIS A 357 8.48 9.17 -15.66
N MET A 358 8.14 7.94 -15.28
CA MET A 358 9.09 6.95 -14.77
C MET A 358 10.26 6.69 -15.75
N PHE A 359 10.09 6.97 -17.04
CA PHE A 359 11.14 6.89 -18.07
C PHE A 359 11.79 8.25 -18.36
N ARG A 360 11.85 9.17 -17.38
CA ARG A 360 12.33 10.56 -17.54
C ARG A 360 13.69 10.69 -18.23
N SER A 361 14.60 9.74 -17.98
CA SER A 361 15.96 9.75 -18.53
C SER A 361 16.09 9.10 -19.91
N LEU A 362 15.03 8.47 -20.43
CA LEU A 362 15.07 7.80 -21.72
C LEU A 362 15.22 8.84 -22.83
N THR A 363 16.37 8.86 -23.49
CA THR A 363 16.74 9.84 -24.51
C THR A 363 16.96 9.21 -25.88
N ARG A 364 17.14 7.89 -25.97
CA ARG A 364 17.42 7.23 -27.25
C ARG A 364 16.79 5.84 -27.37
N ILE A 365 16.12 5.60 -28.50
CA ILE A 365 15.72 4.25 -28.96
C ILE A 365 16.38 4.02 -30.32
N THR A 366 17.27 3.03 -30.41
CA THR A 366 18.06 2.85 -31.63
C THR A 366 17.34 2.07 -32.73
N GLY A 367 16.37 1.21 -32.39
CA GLY A 367 15.56 0.50 -33.38
C GLY A 367 16.30 -0.61 -34.15
N ARG A 368 17.35 -1.21 -33.58
CA ARG A 368 18.08 -2.35 -34.20
C ARG A 368 17.19 -3.57 -34.44
N SER A 369 16.16 -3.72 -33.62
CA SER A 369 15.06 -4.66 -33.78
C SER A 369 13.75 -3.88 -33.68
N LEU A 370 12.74 -4.26 -34.45
CA LEU A 370 11.45 -3.56 -34.50
C LEU A 370 10.31 -4.47 -34.04
N TYR A 371 9.37 -3.91 -33.29
CA TYR A 371 8.14 -4.58 -32.92
C TYR A 371 7.27 -4.77 -34.17
N ARG A 372 6.88 -6.03 -34.44
CA ARG A 372 6.17 -6.43 -35.67
C ARG A 372 6.88 -5.96 -36.94
N ASP A 373 8.20 -5.95 -36.92
CA ASP A 373 9.07 -5.54 -38.03
C ASP A 373 8.86 -4.10 -38.55
N LYS A 374 8.10 -3.26 -37.82
CA LYS A 374 7.78 -1.87 -38.22
C LYS A 374 8.07 -0.84 -37.14
N TYR A 375 7.73 -1.11 -35.88
CA TYR A 375 7.69 -0.07 -34.85
C TYR A 375 8.89 -0.12 -33.91
N ALA A 376 9.53 1.03 -33.69
CA ALA A 376 10.54 1.18 -32.65
C ALA A 376 9.94 1.59 -31.30
N MET A 377 8.77 2.20 -31.32
CA MET A 377 7.99 2.49 -30.12
C MET A 377 6.52 2.17 -30.34
N SER A 378 5.89 1.42 -29.43
CA SER A 378 4.46 1.12 -29.50
C SER A 378 3.81 1.17 -28.12
N ILE A 379 2.82 2.04 -27.95
CA ILE A 379 2.13 2.27 -26.69
C ILE A 379 0.63 2.05 -26.92
N PHE A 380 0.07 0.98 -26.36
CA PHE A 380 -1.33 0.62 -26.65
C PHE A 380 -2.05 -0.10 -25.53
N GLU A 381 -3.38 -0.04 -25.50
CA GLU A 381 -4.21 -0.71 -24.49
C GLU A 381 -3.88 -0.29 -23.04
N ASN A 382 -3.49 0.97 -22.84
CA ASN A 382 -3.23 1.52 -21.51
C ASN A 382 -4.41 2.41 -21.11
N SER A 383 -5.42 1.79 -20.49
CA SER A 383 -6.73 2.40 -20.25
C SER A 383 -6.70 3.70 -19.46
N ASN A 384 -5.73 3.88 -18.54
CA ASN A 384 -5.65 5.03 -17.63
C ASN A 384 -4.50 6.00 -17.97
N LEU A 385 -3.73 5.73 -19.03
CA LEU A 385 -2.60 6.57 -19.42
C LEU A 385 -3.11 7.93 -19.91
N GLN A 386 -2.67 9.02 -19.28
CA GLN A 386 -3.07 10.40 -19.56
C GLN A 386 -1.94 11.24 -20.14
N LYS A 387 -0.70 11.02 -19.66
CA LYS A 387 0.49 11.78 -20.06
C LYS A 387 1.60 10.84 -20.57
N LEU A 388 2.50 11.37 -21.39
CA LEU A 388 3.63 10.62 -21.95
C LEU A 388 4.90 10.89 -21.15
N PHE A 389 5.97 11.29 -21.81
CA PHE A 389 7.24 11.67 -21.18
C PHE A 389 7.17 13.12 -20.65
N PRO A 390 8.03 13.49 -19.70
CA PRO A 390 8.12 14.86 -19.21
C PRO A 390 8.41 15.86 -20.35
N PRO A 391 7.92 17.11 -20.27
CA PRO A 391 8.07 18.10 -21.34
C PRO A 391 9.53 18.34 -21.78
N GLU A 392 10.46 18.29 -20.84
CA GLU A 392 11.90 18.46 -20.99
C GLU A 392 12.61 17.27 -21.66
N ASN A 393 11.93 16.12 -21.78
CA ASN A 393 12.50 14.93 -22.36
C ASN A 393 12.84 15.14 -23.85
N ARG A 394 14.03 14.67 -24.24
CA ARG A 394 14.61 14.81 -25.59
C ARG A 394 14.82 13.46 -26.25
N LEU A 395 13.79 12.62 -26.28
CA LEU A 395 13.83 11.32 -26.92
C LEU A 395 14.14 11.43 -28.42
N VAL A 396 15.04 10.57 -28.91
CA VAL A 396 15.35 10.40 -30.33
C VAL A 396 15.16 8.93 -30.71
N ILE A 397 14.50 8.70 -31.85
CA ILE A 397 14.30 7.37 -32.43
C ILE A 397 15.07 7.30 -33.75
N ASN A 398 16.04 6.39 -33.86
CA ASN A 398 16.90 6.32 -35.03
C ASN A 398 16.24 5.60 -36.21
N THR A 399 15.70 4.40 -35.99
CA THR A 399 15.04 3.57 -37.01
C THR A 399 13.72 3.03 -36.48
N GLY A 400 12.73 2.82 -37.37
CA GLY A 400 11.40 2.30 -37.03
C GLY A 400 10.35 3.37 -36.72
N SER A 401 9.08 3.02 -36.95
CA SER A 401 7.93 3.93 -36.77
C SER A 401 7.40 3.95 -35.33
N VAL A 402 6.45 4.84 -35.05
CA VAL A 402 5.79 4.96 -33.74
C VAL A 402 4.32 4.57 -33.82
N GLN A 403 3.79 3.91 -32.79
CA GLN A 403 2.39 3.51 -32.70
C GLN A 403 1.76 3.91 -31.37
N PHE A 404 0.52 4.43 -31.44
CA PHE A 404 -0.36 4.71 -30.32
C PHE A 404 -1.78 4.23 -30.63
N GLN A 405 -2.30 3.25 -29.87
CA GLN A 405 -3.64 2.69 -30.10
C GLN A 405 -4.37 2.38 -28.79
N ASN A 406 -5.68 2.64 -28.76
CA ASN A 406 -6.54 2.29 -27.63
C ASN A 406 -6.05 2.81 -26.25
N ASN A 407 -5.46 4.01 -26.21
CA ASN A 407 -5.11 4.70 -24.98
C ASN A 407 -6.21 5.70 -24.64
N ARG A 408 -7.28 5.22 -24.02
CA ARG A 408 -8.57 5.92 -23.96
C ARG A 408 -8.54 7.25 -23.19
N MET A 409 -7.62 7.38 -22.24
CA MET A 409 -7.42 8.59 -21.43
C MET A 409 -6.29 9.50 -21.95
N LEU A 410 -5.57 9.09 -23.01
CA LEU A 410 -4.44 9.82 -23.57
C LEU A 410 -4.90 10.73 -24.71
N CYS A 411 -4.94 12.03 -24.46
CA CYS A 411 -5.34 13.01 -25.45
C CYS A 411 -4.48 13.00 -26.71
N TYR A 412 -5.13 12.94 -27.88
CA TYR A 412 -4.44 12.86 -29.16
C TYR A 412 -3.42 13.99 -29.40
N PHE A 413 -3.73 15.23 -28.98
CA PHE A 413 -2.81 16.35 -29.15
C PHE A 413 -1.44 16.13 -28.49
N ARG A 414 -1.38 15.39 -27.37
CA ARG A 414 -0.12 15.02 -26.70
C ARG A 414 0.74 14.09 -27.57
N ILE A 415 0.10 13.20 -28.33
CA ILE A 415 0.77 12.36 -29.32
C ILE A 415 1.32 13.24 -30.45
N LYS A 416 0.53 14.20 -30.94
CA LYS A 416 0.99 15.15 -31.99
C LYS A 416 2.21 15.95 -31.53
N GLU A 417 2.20 16.47 -30.30
CA GLU A 417 3.33 17.20 -29.70
C GLU A 417 4.60 16.32 -29.63
N LEU A 418 4.45 15.05 -29.26
CA LEU A 418 5.58 14.11 -29.24
C LEU A 418 6.12 13.83 -30.64
N MET A 419 5.24 13.58 -31.62
CA MET A 419 5.65 13.32 -33.00
C MET A 419 6.37 14.52 -33.63
N ALA A 420 5.93 15.75 -33.30
CA ALA A 420 6.63 16.98 -33.66
C ALA A 420 8.03 17.05 -33.05
N LYS A 421 8.16 16.77 -31.74
CA LYS A 421 9.48 16.70 -31.07
C LYS A 421 10.41 15.65 -31.67
N LEU A 422 9.86 14.53 -32.14
CA LEU A 422 10.60 13.46 -32.80
C LEU A 422 10.96 13.80 -34.26
N GLY A 423 10.39 14.86 -34.85
CA GLY A 423 10.55 15.19 -36.28
C GLY A 423 9.85 14.19 -37.21
N ARG A 424 8.77 13.54 -36.75
CA ARG A 424 8.11 12.41 -37.43
C ARG A 424 6.63 12.67 -37.75
N GLU A 425 6.25 13.94 -37.91
CA GLU A 425 4.89 14.38 -38.21
C GLU A 425 4.35 13.77 -39.52
N HIS A 426 5.22 13.46 -40.48
CA HIS A 426 4.87 12.80 -41.74
C HIS A 426 4.28 11.39 -41.57
N GLU A 427 4.50 10.73 -40.43
CA GLU A 427 3.89 9.42 -40.13
C GLU A 427 2.43 9.52 -39.69
N MET A 428 1.92 10.73 -39.45
CA MET A 428 0.57 10.96 -38.91
C MET A 428 -0.53 11.00 -39.97
N SER A 429 -0.42 10.17 -41.01
CA SER A 429 -1.45 10.06 -42.05
C SER A 429 -2.77 9.55 -41.46
N GLU A 430 -3.90 10.13 -41.89
CA GLU A 430 -5.24 9.67 -41.48
C GLU A 430 -5.54 8.22 -41.93
N GLU A 431 -4.80 7.72 -42.93
CA GLU A 431 -4.90 6.35 -43.42
C GLU A 431 -4.14 5.34 -42.52
N ASP A 432 -3.12 5.79 -41.79
CA ASP A 432 -2.33 4.91 -40.92
C ASP A 432 -3.00 4.78 -39.54
N GLN A 433 -3.71 3.66 -39.35
CA GLN A 433 -4.42 3.34 -38.11
C GLN A 433 -3.49 3.23 -36.88
N SER A 434 -2.17 3.25 -37.06
CA SER A 434 -1.18 3.20 -35.98
C SER A 434 -1.24 4.39 -35.02
N LEU A 435 -1.79 5.54 -35.44
CA LEU A 435 -1.95 6.76 -34.62
C LEU A 435 -3.41 7.22 -34.55
N SER A 436 -4.36 6.27 -34.49
CA SER A 436 -5.79 6.55 -34.63
C SER A 436 -6.34 7.53 -33.59
N TYR A 437 -6.85 8.68 -34.07
CA TYR A 437 -7.57 9.67 -33.26
C TYR A 437 -8.78 9.07 -32.53
N TYR A 438 -9.49 8.13 -33.16
CA TYR A 438 -10.71 7.54 -32.61
C TYR A 438 -10.48 6.62 -31.41
N SER A 439 -9.24 6.16 -31.20
CA SER A 439 -8.88 5.23 -30.13
C SER A 439 -8.03 5.85 -29.02
N ASN A 440 -7.55 7.09 -29.19
CA ASN A 440 -6.70 7.77 -28.23
C ASN A 440 -7.41 9.03 -27.71
N GLY A 441 -7.71 9.03 -26.41
CA GLY A 441 -8.38 10.16 -25.75
C GLY A 441 -9.90 10.17 -25.92
N ASP A 442 -10.50 9.06 -26.40
CA ASP A 442 -11.95 8.95 -26.60
C ASP A 442 -12.76 9.00 -25.29
N LYS A 443 -12.11 8.74 -24.15
CA LYS A 443 -12.67 8.93 -22.80
C LYS A 443 -12.02 10.09 -22.03
N ALA A 444 -11.01 10.73 -22.58
CA ALA A 444 -10.30 11.81 -21.92
C ALA A 444 -11.06 13.15 -22.00
N ILE A 445 -10.74 14.03 -21.05
CA ILE A 445 -11.09 15.45 -21.07
C ILE A 445 -9.79 16.19 -21.34
N CYS A 446 -9.66 16.71 -22.55
CA CYS A 446 -8.38 17.15 -23.09
C CYS A 446 -8.09 18.64 -22.93
N GLU A 447 -9.13 19.44 -22.71
CA GLU A 447 -8.95 20.84 -22.39
C GLU A 447 -8.61 20.94 -20.90
N GLU A 448 -7.43 21.47 -20.60
CA GLU A 448 -6.86 21.57 -19.25
C GLU A 448 -6.53 23.04 -18.97
N SER A 449 -6.97 23.53 -17.83
CA SER A 449 -6.71 24.88 -17.33
C SER A 449 -6.00 24.83 -15.99
N SER A 450 -5.35 25.93 -15.60
CA SER A 450 -4.65 26.02 -14.32
C SER A 450 -5.19 27.14 -13.45
N PHE A 451 -5.22 26.93 -12.13
CA PHE A 451 -5.62 27.95 -11.16
C PHE A 451 -4.69 27.99 -9.94
N ASN A 452 -4.76 29.11 -9.19
CA ASN A 452 -3.92 29.29 -8.01
C ASN A 452 -4.59 28.77 -6.74
N LEU A 453 -3.93 27.81 -6.09
CA LEU A 453 -4.26 27.30 -4.77
C LEU A 453 -3.54 28.13 -3.71
N THR A 454 -4.27 28.52 -2.67
CA THR A 454 -3.74 29.31 -1.56
C THR A 454 -4.02 28.61 -0.23
N VAL A 455 -3.07 28.70 0.69
CA VAL A 455 -3.24 28.24 2.07
C VAL A 455 -3.84 29.38 2.88
N VAL A 456 -4.81 29.07 3.74
CA VAL A 456 -5.41 30.04 4.66
C VAL A 456 -4.64 29.98 5.99
N ASP A 457 -3.57 30.76 6.12
CA ASP A 457 -2.63 30.72 7.27
C ASP A 457 -3.31 30.89 8.64
N SER A 458 -4.39 31.68 8.69
CA SER A 458 -5.17 31.90 9.92
C SER A 458 -5.94 30.65 10.39
N ALA A 459 -6.21 29.71 9.48
CA ALA A 459 -6.97 28.48 9.72
C ALA A 459 -6.09 27.22 9.71
N VAL A 460 -4.77 27.37 9.85
CA VAL A 460 -3.85 26.25 10.07
C VAL A 460 -3.75 25.95 11.57
N SER A 461 -3.97 24.70 11.95
CA SER A 461 -3.87 24.20 13.32
C SER A 461 -2.80 23.10 13.44
N GLN A 462 -2.74 22.43 14.60
CA GLN A 462 -1.87 21.27 14.83
C GLN A 462 -2.29 20.03 14.03
N THR A 463 -3.58 19.92 13.73
CA THR A 463 -4.20 18.69 13.19
C THR A 463 -5.02 18.94 11.94
N ALA A 464 -5.04 20.19 11.45
CA ALA A 464 -5.76 20.55 10.24
C ALA A 464 -5.13 21.75 9.53
N PHE A 465 -5.41 21.87 8.23
CA PHE A 465 -5.14 23.07 7.45
C PHE A 465 -6.28 23.33 6.47
N THR A 466 -6.46 24.59 6.10
CA THR A 466 -7.50 25.00 5.15
C THR A 466 -6.88 25.53 3.86
N LEU A 467 -7.41 25.03 2.75
CA LEU A 467 -7.03 25.44 1.40
C LEU A 467 -8.14 26.29 0.78
N ARG A 468 -7.76 27.22 -0.10
CA ARG A 468 -8.69 28.10 -0.82
C ARG A 468 -8.27 28.27 -2.28
N TRP A 469 -9.22 28.16 -3.19
CA TRP A 469 -9.03 28.33 -4.64
C TRP A 469 -10.27 28.93 -5.32
N PRO A 470 -10.16 29.52 -6.52
CA PRO A 470 -11.32 30.06 -7.24
C PRO A 470 -12.26 28.94 -7.69
N ALA A 471 -13.57 29.17 -7.60
CA ALA A 471 -14.58 28.26 -8.13
C ALA A 471 -14.50 28.18 -9.66
N LEU A 472 -14.60 26.96 -10.19
CA LEU A 472 -14.70 26.68 -11.62
C LEU A 472 -15.99 27.33 -12.15
N ASN A 473 -15.84 28.17 -13.18
CA ASN A 473 -16.99 28.72 -13.88
C ASN A 473 -17.70 27.59 -14.63
N THR A 474 -18.94 27.28 -14.24
CA THR A 474 -19.74 26.22 -14.85
C THR A 474 -20.73 26.73 -15.91
N SER A 475 -20.69 28.03 -16.24
CA SER A 475 -21.69 28.68 -17.11
C SER A 475 -21.66 28.19 -18.56
N ASP A 476 -20.50 27.77 -19.05
CA ASP A 476 -20.25 27.28 -20.41
C ASP A 476 -20.23 25.75 -20.52
N ILE A 477 -20.56 25.03 -19.43
CA ILE A 477 -20.54 23.57 -19.36
C ILE A 477 -21.83 23.00 -18.75
N ASP A 478 -22.04 21.68 -18.85
CA ASP A 478 -23.16 21.03 -18.13
C ASP A 478 -22.78 20.92 -16.65
N HIS A 479 -23.17 21.91 -15.85
CA HIS A 479 -22.88 21.98 -14.41
C HIS A 479 -23.31 20.73 -13.63
N ARG A 480 -24.30 19.96 -14.10
CA ARG A 480 -24.73 18.69 -13.46
C ARG A 480 -23.69 17.59 -13.56
N LYS A 481 -22.79 17.70 -14.54
CA LYS A 481 -21.67 16.78 -14.79
C LYS A 481 -20.39 17.22 -14.10
N PHE A 482 -20.39 18.37 -13.44
CA PHE A 482 -19.31 18.77 -12.53
C PHE A 482 -19.62 18.21 -11.14
N LEU A 483 -18.74 17.34 -10.63
CA LEU A 483 -18.97 16.64 -9.36
C LEU A 483 -18.39 17.41 -8.17
N GLY A 484 -17.29 18.15 -8.39
CA GLY A 484 -16.58 18.87 -7.36
C GLY A 484 -15.07 18.87 -7.59
N TYR A 485 -14.30 18.88 -6.51
CA TYR A 485 -12.85 18.93 -6.53
C TYR A 485 -12.24 17.75 -5.79
N ASP A 486 -11.20 17.17 -6.38
CA ASP A 486 -10.30 16.23 -5.74
C ASP A 486 -9.11 17.00 -5.18
N ILE A 487 -8.95 16.96 -3.87
CA ILE A 487 -7.83 17.54 -3.13
C ILE A 487 -6.87 16.42 -2.81
N LEU A 488 -5.63 16.56 -3.27
CA LEU A 488 -4.56 15.60 -3.06
C LEU A 488 -3.46 16.22 -2.22
N TYR A 489 -3.01 15.53 -1.17
CA TYR A 489 -1.94 16.02 -0.30
C TYR A 489 -0.99 14.91 0.16
N LYS A 490 0.29 15.23 0.37
CA LYS A 490 1.30 14.28 0.89
C LYS A 490 2.31 14.94 1.82
N GLU A 491 2.87 14.17 2.74
CA GLU A 491 3.97 14.60 3.61
C GLU A 491 5.26 14.77 2.78
N VAL A 492 5.97 15.88 2.98
CA VAL A 492 7.23 16.18 2.30
C VAL A 492 8.28 16.67 3.29
N ALA A 493 9.55 16.33 3.06
CA ALA A 493 10.63 16.72 3.97
C ALA A 493 10.97 18.22 3.88
N TRP A 494 10.82 18.82 2.69
CA TRP A 494 11.14 20.21 2.39
C TRP A 494 10.30 20.74 1.22
N GLU A 495 10.27 22.06 1.02
CA GLU A 495 9.53 22.72 -0.05
C GLU A 495 10.29 22.60 -1.38
N ASP A 496 10.01 21.52 -2.13
CA ASP A 496 10.68 21.24 -3.40
C ASP A 496 10.06 22.02 -4.57
N PRO A 497 10.77 23.00 -5.17
CA PRO A 497 10.26 23.74 -6.31
C PRO A 497 10.16 22.89 -7.58
N ASN A 498 10.82 21.72 -7.64
CA ASN A 498 10.77 20.79 -8.76
C ASN A 498 9.75 19.67 -8.55
N LEU A 499 9.02 19.65 -7.43
CA LEU A 499 8.01 18.63 -7.16
C LEU A 499 6.91 18.68 -8.24
N SER A 500 6.66 17.55 -8.89
CA SER A 500 5.59 17.45 -9.89
C SER A 500 4.36 16.74 -9.32
N ILE A 501 3.17 17.19 -9.77
CA ILE A 501 1.89 16.51 -9.50
C ILE A 501 1.84 15.11 -10.12
N ASP A 502 2.71 14.83 -11.09
CA ASP A 502 2.76 13.58 -11.82
C ASP A 502 3.78 12.58 -11.24
N ASP A 503 4.56 13.00 -10.24
CA ASP A 503 5.50 12.13 -9.52
C ASP A 503 4.73 11.16 -8.61
N ASP A 504 5.16 9.90 -8.62
CA ASP A 504 4.63 8.82 -7.78
C ASP A 504 3.12 8.52 -7.97
N ARG A 505 2.56 8.84 -9.14
CA ARG A 505 1.13 8.61 -9.45
C ARG A 505 0.85 7.22 -10.02
N SER A 506 0.02 6.44 -9.33
CA SER A 506 -0.57 5.18 -9.82
C SER A 506 -2.09 5.33 -9.98
N SER A 507 -2.69 4.52 -10.86
CA SER A 507 -4.16 4.46 -10.99
C SER A 507 -4.84 3.79 -9.79
N CYS A 508 -4.07 3.13 -8.93
CA CYS A 508 -4.56 2.43 -7.75
C CYS A 508 -4.12 3.18 -6.49
N GLN A 509 -5.07 3.42 -5.59
CA GLN A 509 -4.84 4.09 -4.30
C GLN A 509 -4.10 3.14 -3.35
N ASP A 510 -2.78 3.11 -3.42
CA ASP A 510 -1.95 2.42 -2.43
C ASP A 510 -0.97 3.37 -1.74
N THR A 511 -0.62 2.98 -0.51
CA THR A 511 -0.39 3.76 0.72
C THR A 511 0.76 4.76 0.79
N ASP A 512 1.58 4.89 -0.26
CA ASP A 512 2.69 5.85 -0.34
C ASP A 512 2.44 6.99 -1.34
N SER A 513 1.27 6.98 -1.99
CA SER A 513 0.82 8.00 -2.92
C SER A 513 -0.18 8.95 -2.26
N TRP A 514 -0.24 10.18 -2.75
CA TRP A 514 -1.03 11.31 -2.25
C TRP A 514 -2.37 10.90 -1.59
N TYR A 515 -2.59 11.38 -0.36
CA TYR A 515 -3.88 11.26 0.32
C TYR A 515 -4.95 12.03 -0.45
N TYR A 516 -6.18 11.51 -0.42
CA TYR A 516 -7.29 12.00 -1.22
C TYR A 516 -8.43 12.52 -0.34
N HIS A 517 -8.93 13.70 -0.65
CA HIS A 517 -10.14 14.28 -0.08
C HIS A 517 -11.02 14.83 -1.21
N PHE A 518 -12.33 14.61 -1.15
CA PHE A 518 -13.27 15.08 -2.16
C PHE A 518 -14.15 16.17 -1.58
N GLU A 519 -14.24 17.29 -2.30
CA GLU A 519 -15.04 18.45 -1.96
C GLU A 519 -16.17 18.60 -2.99
N GLY A 520 -17.43 18.48 -2.57
CA GLY A 520 -18.60 18.58 -3.46
C GLY A 520 -18.91 20.01 -3.90
N VAL A 521 -19.75 20.16 -4.93
CA VAL A 521 -20.09 21.48 -5.52
C VAL A 521 -20.79 22.45 -4.54
N ASN A 522 -21.51 21.94 -3.53
CA ASN A 522 -22.41 22.75 -2.69
C ASN A 522 -21.96 22.94 -1.24
N ASP A 523 -20.78 22.44 -0.87
CA ASP A 523 -20.44 22.33 0.55
C ASP A 523 -19.75 23.59 1.11
N ASN A 524 -18.97 24.35 0.33
CA ASN A 524 -18.17 25.47 0.85
C ASN A 524 -17.85 26.61 -0.17
N ILE A 525 -18.85 27.20 -0.83
CA ILE A 525 -18.63 28.38 -1.71
C ILE A 525 -18.73 29.69 -0.90
N GLU A 526 -17.64 30.47 -0.90
CA GLU A 526 -17.55 31.78 -0.27
C GLU A 526 -17.44 32.91 -1.31
N ARG A 527 -18.15 34.03 -1.10
CA ARG A 527 -17.97 35.27 -1.87
C ARG A 527 -17.23 36.30 -1.04
N ILE A 528 -16.02 36.65 -1.44
CA ILE A 528 -15.27 37.74 -0.79
C ILE A 528 -16.05 39.05 -1.00
N ASN A 529 -16.45 39.70 0.09
CA ASN A 529 -17.21 40.97 0.13
C ASN A 529 -18.58 40.95 -0.57
N GLY A 530 -19.20 39.78 -0.76
CA GLY A 530 -20.55 39.63 -1.33
C GLY A 530 -20.70 39.98 -2.83
N THR A 531 -19.66 40.53 -3.46
CA THR A 531 -19.62 40.94 -4.88
C THR A 531 -18.36 40.47 -5.62
N GLY A 532 -17.42 39.82 -4.92
CA GLY A 532 -16.20 39.26 -5.52
C GLY A 532 -16.39 37.88 -6.17
N PRO A 533 -15.34 37.37 -6.84
CA PRO A 533 -15.34 36.02 -7.40
C PRO A 533 -15.59 34.97 -6.31
N GLU A 534 -16.26 33.90 -6.69
CA GLU A 534 -16.54 32.76 -5.80
C GLU A 534 -15.27 31.96 -5.56
N TYR A 535 -15.00 31.65 -4.30
CA TYR A 535 -13.91 30.78 -3.87
C TYR A 535 -14.48 29.57 -3.18
N VAL A 536 -13.77 28.45 -3.30
CA VAL A 536 -14.05 27.24 -2.54
C VAL A 536 -13.00 27.14 -1.44
N THR A 537 -13.46 26.86 -0.22
CA THR A 537 -12.60 26.59 0.94
C THR A 537 -12.81 25.14 1.38
N ALA A 538 -11.72 24.42 1.67
CA ALA A 538 -11.82 23.08 2.24
C ALA A 538 -10.85 22.93 3.41
N MET A 539 -11.35 22.39 4.51
CA MET A 539 -10.58 22.11 5.71
C MET A 539 -10.19 20.64 5.75
N ILE A 540 -8.89 20.36 5.72
CA ILE A 540 -8.33 19.02 5.77
C ILE A 540 -7.92 18.77 7.21
N GLY A 541 -8.75 18.04 7.96
CA GLY A 541 -8.48 17.65 9.35
C GLY A 541 -8.86 16.19 9.59
N ASN A 542 -7.92 15.27 9.35
CA ASN A 542 -8.13 13.84 9.55
C ASN A 542 -6.90 13.17 10.18
N SER A 543 -6.96 11.85 10.41
CA SER A 543 -5.88 11.11 11.08
C SER A 543 -4.55 11.07 10.32
N HIS A 544 -4.49 11.55 9.07
CA HIS A 544 -3.24 11.63 8.29
C HIS A 544 -2.48 12.94 8.50
N ILE A 545 -3.09 13.92 9.17
CA ILE A 545 -2.46 15.21 9.47
C ILE A 545 -1.76 15.16 10.82
N LYS A 546 -0.44 15.31 10.78
CA LYS A 546 0.44 15.32 11.95
C LYS A 546 0.83 16.75 12.32
N PRO A 547 1.11 17.04 13.60
CA PRO A 547 1.67 18.33 14.03
C PRO A 547 3.08 18.59 13.48
N HIS A 548 3.44 19.87 13.35
CA HIS A 548 4.74 20.34 12.83
C HIS A 548 5.24 19.62 11.57
N THR A 549 4.33 19.24 10.68
CA THR A 549 4.63 18.43 9.51
C THR A 549 4.34 19.25 8.26
N LEU A 550 5.25 19.19 7.29
CA LEU A 550 5.12 19.89 6.01
C LEU A 550 4.38 19.01 5.02
N TYR A 551 3.35 19.58 4.40
CA TYR A 551 2.54 18.93 3.38
C TYR A 551 2.64 19.70 2.07
N ALA A 552 2.74 18.96 0.97
CA ALA A 552 2.44 19.46 -0.36
C ALA A 552 0.98 19.12 -0.69
N ALA A 553 0.23 20.05 -1.28
CA ALA A 553 -1.17 19.85 -1.67
C ALA A 553 -1.46 20.47 -3.03
N TYR A 554 -2.33 19.83 -3.81
CA TYR A 554 -2.89 20.39 -5.04
C TYR A 554 -4.35 19.96 -5.22
N VAL A 555 -5.07 20.66 -6.08
CA VAL A 555 -6.50 20.44 -6.33
C VAL A 555 -6.73 20.22 -7.82
N THR A 556 -7.57 19.25 -8.16
CA THR A 556 -8.03 19.00 -9.53
C THR A 556 -9.55 18.90 -9.58
N THR A 557 -10.15 19.32 -10.69
CA THR A 557 -11.59 19.17 -10.90
C THR A 557 -11.98 17.73 -11.15
N LYS A 558 -13.12 17.30 -10.62
CA LYS A 558 -13.74 16.01 -10.91
C LYS A 558 -15.00 16.22 -11.74
N MET A 559 -15.05 15.61 -12.93
CA MET A 559 -16.15 15.83 -13.85
C MET A 559 -16.40 14.62 -14.77
N VAL A 560 -17.65 14.49 -15.20
CA VAL A 560 -18.08 13.50 -16.18
C VAL A 560 -17.92 14.07 -17.59
N ARG A 561 -17.41 13.26 -18.53
CA ARG A 561 -17.17 13.68 -19.91
C ARG A 561 -18.45 14.17 -20.59
N HIS A 562 -18.36 15.35 -21.20
CA HIS A 562 -19.41 15.93 -22.04
C HIS A 562 -18.82 16.97 -22.99
N GLN A 563 -19.64 17.47 -23.93
CA GLN A 563 -19.21 18.53 -24.83
C GLN A 563 -18.97 19.82 -24.05
N GLY A 564 -17.77 20.40 -24.20
CA GLY A 564 -17.36 21.57 -23.42
C GLY A 564 -16.70 21.24 -22.08
N ALA A 565 -16.57 19.96 -21.70
CA ALA A 565 -15.88 19.58 -20.47
C ALA A 565 -14.40 20.02 -20.47
N ARG A 566 -13.97 20.62 -19.35
CA ARG A 566 -12.62 21.15 -19.14
C ARG A 566 -12.11 20.74 -17.77
N ASN A 567 -10.93 20.12 -17.74
CA ASN A 567 -10.23 19.87 -16.50
C ASN A 567 -9.56 21.17 -16.02
N ALA A 568 -9.46 21.34 -14.70
CA ALA A 568 -8.65 22.38 -14.10
C ALA A 568 -7.79 21.78 -12.98
N VAL A 569 -6.51 22.15 -12.95
CA VAL A 569 -5.53 21.67 -11.98
C VAL A 569 -4.80 22.84 -11.34
N SER A 570 -4.59 22.80 -10.02
CA SER A 570 -3.90 23.87 -9.32
C SER A 570 -2.37 23.77 -9.38
N ASN A 571 -1.68 24.86 -9.01
CA ASN A 571 -0.30 24.74 -8.55
C ASN A 571 -0.23 23.93 -7.24
N ILE A 572 0.97 23.44 -6.92
CA ILE A 572 1.25 22.83 -5.61
C ILE A 572 1.41 23.95 -4.58
N ALA A 573 0.71 23.82 -3.46
CA ALA A 573 0.86 24.66 -2.28
C ALA A 573 1.55 23.86 -1.17
N PHE A 574 2.43 24.51 -0.42
CA PHE A 574 3.09 23.93 0.74
C PHE A 574 2.48 24.49 2.02
N VAL A 575 2.18 23.63 2.98
CA VAL A 575 1.61 24.01 4.27
C VAL A 575 2.27 23.24 5.40
N ARG A 576 2.76 23.96 6.41
CA ARG A 576 3.29 23.38 7.64
C ARG A 576 2.26 23.51 8.75
N THR A 577 1.86 22.39 9.34
CA THR A 577 0.96 22.38 10.50
C THR A 577 1.66 22.95 11.73
N ARG A 578 0.88 23.40 12.72
CA ARG A 578 1.42 24.01 13.94
C ARG A 578 2.01 22.98 14.89
N PHE A 579 2.84 23.46 15.81
CA PHE A 579 3.41 22.69 16.91
C PHE A 579 2.30 22.16 17.82
N ALA A 580 2.42 20.90 18.25
CA ALA A 580 1.60 20.33 19.31
C ALA A 580 2.48 19.89 20.48
N VAL A 581 1.85 19.61 21.62
CA VAL A 581 2.54 19.10 22.81
C VAL A 581 3.34 17.83 22.46
N PRO A 582 4.64 17.76 22.81
CA PRO A 582 5.46 16.59 22.55
C PRO A 582 5.08 15.43 23.49
N ASP A 583 5.27 14.21 23.01
CA ASP A 583 5.21 13.02 23.87
C ASP A 583 6.29 13.05 24.97
N PRO A 584 6.14 12.30 26.07
CA PRO A 584 7.21 12.16 27.04
C PRO A 584 8.46 11.49 26.40
N PRO A 585 9.68 11.85 26.84
CA PRO A 585 10.88 11.14 26.41
C PRO A 585 10.85 9.68 26.88
N ARG A 586 11.65 8.81 26.25
CA ARG A 586 11.66 7.38 26.56
C ARG A 586 12.92 7.04 27.34
N LEU A 587 12.81 6.91 28.66
CA LEU A 587 13.95 6.59 29.52
C LEU A 587 14.48 5.19 29.20
N THR A 588 15.75 5.10 28.78
CA THR A 588 16.41 3.84 28.38
C THR A 588 17.27 3.30 29.50
N LYS A 589 17.93 4.18 30.27
CA LYS A 589 18.80 3.80 31.37
C LYS A 589 18.71 4.78 32.54
N ALA A 590 18.69 4.23 33.75
CA ALA A 590 18.75 5.02 34.98
C ALA A 590 19.46 4.21 36.08
N GLU A 591 20.77 4.37 36.19
CA GLU A 591 21.64 3.52 37.02
C GLU A 591 22.57 4.34 37.92
N ALA A 592 22.76 3.89 39.15
CA ALA A 592 23.75 4.49 40.04
C ALA A 592 25.17 4.12 39.60
N LEU A 593 25.99 5.11 39.27
CA LEU A 593 27.40 4.90 38.96
C LEU A 593 28.21 4.65 40.24
N GLY A 594 27.92 5.43 41.29
CA GLY A 594 28.61 5.38 42.57
C GLY A 594 27.70 5.75 43.76
N THR A 595 28.32 6.11 44.88
CA THR A 595 27.66 6.50 46.13
C THR A 595 26.95 7.85 46.03
N GLU A 596 27.36 8.71 45.09
CA GLU A 596 26.85 10.08 44.93
C GLU A 596 26.47 10.44 43.49
N GLU A 597 26.42 9.45 42.59
CA GLU A 597 26.23 9.68 41.15
C GLU A 597 25.21 8.72 40.52
N ILE A 598 24.33 9.27 39.67
CA ILE A 598 23.34 8.51 38.87
C ILE A 598 23.46 8.92 37.39
N LEU A 599 23.61 7.93 36.51
CA LEU A 599 23.56 8.08 35.06
C LEU A 599 22.13 7.92 34.57
N LEU A 600 21.71 8.84 33.71
CA LEU A 600 20.45 8.81 32.98
C LEU A 600 20.73 8.83 31.48
N GLU A 601 20.05 7.96 30.73
CA GLU A 601 20.02 7.96 29.27
C GLU A 601 18.56 7.78 28.81
N TRP A 602 18.18 8.48 27.75
CA TRP A 602 16.83 8.42 27.19
C TRP A 602 16.83 8.62 25.69
N ASP A 603 15.86 8.02 25.01
CA ASP A 603 15.56 8.30 23.61
C ASP A 603 14.62 9.51 23.50
N PRO A 604 14.69 10.26 22.38
CA PRO A 604 13.70 11.28 22.05
C PRO A 604 12.26 10.73 22.06
N PRO A 605 11.26 11.62 22.23
CA PRO A 605 9.85 11.22 22.15
C PRO A 605 9.49 10.60 20.80
N LEU A 606 8.54 9.67 20.82
CA LEU A 606 8.08 8.99 19.60
C LEU A 606 7.43 9.98 18.63
N GLN A 607 6.62 10.90 19.15
CA GLN A 607 6.07 12.02 18.40
C GLN A 607 6.58 13.34 19.01
N PRO A 608 7.64 13.92 18.42
CA PRO A 608 8.20 15.16 18.92
C PRO A 608 7.29 16.36 18.67
N ASN A 609 6.37 16.30 17.69
CA ASN A 609 5.35 17.32 17.39
C ASN A 609 5.87 18.77 17.23
N GLY A 610 7.16 18.91 16.95
CA GLY A 610 7.90 20.17 17.01
C GLY A 610 9.41 19.92 17.08
N ASP A 611 10.19 20.97 16.86
CA ASP A 611 11.65 20.95 17.04
C ASP A 611 11.99 20.95 18.54
N ILE A 612 12.76 19.95 18.97
CA ILE A 612 13.19 19.80 20.37
C ILE A 612 14.28 20.81 20.68
N SER A 613 14.09 21.63 21.71
CA SER A 613 15.09 22.60 22.16
C SER A 613 15.98 22.03 23.27
N HIS A 614 15.37 21.46 24.31
CA HIS A 614 16.06 20.88 25.46
C HIS A 614 15.15 19.94 26.26
N TYR A 615 15.78 19.19 27.16
CA TYR A 615 15.14 18.36 28.18
C TYR A 615 15.29 19.03 29.55
N VAL A 616 14.29 18.89 30.41
CA VAL A 616 14.33 19.32 31.80
C VAL A 616 14.36 18.07 32.67
N VAL A 617 15.51 17.79 33.27
CA VAL A 617 15.70 16.70 34.23
C VAL A 617 15.45 17.26 35.63
N SER A 618 14.52 16.67 36.37
CA SER A 618 14.21 17.06 37.75
C SER A 618 14.42 15.87 38.69
N TRP A 619 15.04 16.09 39.85
CA TRP A 619 15.22 15.04 40.85
C TRP A 619 14.99 15.55 42.27
N ARG A 620 14.45 14.68 43.13
CA ARG A 620 14.27 14.95 44.56
C ARG A 620 14.62 13.72 45.39
N ALA A 621 15.25 13.95 46.54
CA ALA A 621 15.46 12.90 47.53
C ALA A 621 14.12 12.52 48.15
N MET A 622 13.87 11.22 48.31
CA MET A 622 12.65 10.70 48.92
C MET A 622 12.94 10.34 50.38
N ASP A 623 12.21 10.95 51.31
CA ASP A 623 12.21 10.56 52.72
C ASP A 623 11.28 9.35 52.95
N ASP A 624 11.55 8.54 53.97
CA ASP A 624 10.77 7.33 54.29
C ASP A 624 9.27 7.60 54.51
N LEU A 625 8.90 8.80 54.98
CA LEU A 625 7.50 9.22 55.12
C LEU A 625 6.78 9.41 53.77
N HIS A 626 7.48 9.95 52.77
CA HIS A 626 6.93 10.16 51.42
C HIS A 626 6.87 8.86 50.60
N MET A 627 7.65 7.84 51.00
CA MET A 627 7.66 6.52 50.37
C MET A 627 6.31 5.80 50.56
N ASN A 628 5.69 5.94 51.73
CA ASN A 628 4.40 5.29 52.04
C ASN A 628 3.19 5.97 51.38
N GLN A 629 3.24 7.30 51.15
CA GLN A 629 2.14 8.01 50.48
C GLN A 629 2.11 7.81 48.97
N HIS A 630 3.27 7.71 48.30
CA HIS A 630 3.32 7.50 46.84
C HIS A 630 3.25 6.01 46.42
N MET A 631 3.64 5.07 47.29
CA MET A 631 3.41 3.63 47.04
C MET A 631 2.04 3.15 47.56
N GLY A 632 1.44 3.82 48.56
CA GLY A 632 0.11 3.47 49.10
C GLY A 632 -1.07 3.78 48.17
N ALA A 633 -0.87 4.62 47.15
CA ALA A 633 -1.90 4.89 46.13
C ALA A 633 -1.90 3.88 44.97
N ALA A 634 -0.94 2.94 44.93
CA ALA A 634 -0.88 1.85 43.94
C ALA A 634 -1.52 0.54 44.46
N VAL A 635 -2.16 0.57 45.63
CA VAL A 635 -2.82 -0.60 46.24
C VAL A 635 -4.26 -0.21 46.60
N CYS A 636 -5.12 -0.11 45.59
CA CYS A 636 -6.58 -0.23 45.68
C CYS A 636 -7.17 -0.09 44.27
N TYR A 637 -7.29 -1.20 43.56
CA TYR A 637 -8.39 -1.57 42.65
C TYR A 637 -7.98 -2.89 41.99
N ASP A 638 -8.15 -3.98 42.73
CA ASP A 638 -8.58 -5.22 42.09
C ASP A 638 -9.56 -5.92 43.01
N ASP A 639 -10.55 -6.52 42.36
CA ASP A 639 -11.85 -6.85 42.89
C ASP A 639 -11.77 -7.96 43.96
N SER A 640 -12.63 -7.78 44.95
CA SER A 640 -12.96 -8.70 46.01
C SER A 640 -13.37 -10.09 45.50
N SER A 641 -12.42 -11.00 45.32
CA SER A 641 -12.66 -12.45 45.52
C SER A 641 -11.36 -13.26 45.58
N ARG A 642 -10.74 -13.33 46.77
CA ARG A 642 -10.16 -14.58 47.27
C ARG A 642 -9.86 -14.45 48.75
N SER A 643 -10.42 -15.41 49.47
CA SER A 643 -10.39 -15.58 50.91
C SER A 643 -8.98 -15.56 51.49
N LEU A 644 -8.87 -14.88 52.64
CA LEU A 644 -7.89 -15.14 53.69
C LEU A 644 -7.61 -16.65 53.83
N ASP A 645 -6.34 -17.03 53.79
CA ASP A 645 -5.86 -18.04 54.72
C ASP A 645 -4.51 -17.60 55.29
N LEU A 646 -4.51 -17.44 56.61
CA LEU A 646 -3.41 -16.95 57.42
C LEU A 646 -2.90 -18.13 58.23
N SER A 647 -1.81 -18.76 57.79
CA SER A 647 -1.11 -19.78 58.57
C SER A 647 0.41 -19.59 58.46
N LEU A 648 1.00 -19.14 59.56
CA LEU A 648 2.43 -18.99 59.83
C LEU A 648 3.09 -20.35 60.14
N GLY A 649 4.34 -20.57 59.68
CA GLY A 649 5.15 -21.72 60.15
C GLY A 649 6.50 -21.94 59.43
N ILE A 650 7.53 -21.18 59.83
CA ILE A 650 8.95 -21.54 60.10
C ILE A 650 9.60 -22.70 59.30
N ALA A 651 10.68 -22.41 58.55
CA ALA A 651 12.07 -22.92 58.73
C ALA A 651 12.96 -22.88 57.46
N GLU A 652 14.09 -22.18 57.58
CA GLU A 652 15.45 -22.35 57.02
C GLU A 652 15.74 -23.11 55.69
N GLY A 653 16.55 -22.48 54.82
CA GLY A 653 17.42 -23.22 53.87
C GLY A 653 17.84 -22.54 52.55
N LEU A 654 18.83 -21.64 52.59
CA LEU A 654 19.90 -21.35 51.60
C LEU A 654 19.67 -21.53 50.06
N ARG A 655 19.70 -20.41 49.30
CA ARG A 655 20.63 -20.12 48.16
C ARG A 655 20.30 -18.80 47.41
N GLU A 656 21.34 -17.99 47.16
CA GLU A 656 21.37 -16.86 46.20
C GLU A 656 21.57 -17.35 44.73
N PRO A 657 21.75 -16.47 43.72
CA PRO A 657 20.79 -15.53 43.15
C PRO A 657 20.54 -15.85 41.65
N SER A 658 19.29 -15.93 41.20
CA SER A 658 18.97 -16.06 39.77
C SER A 658 18.43 -14.74 39.22
N THR A 659 19.16 -14.20 38.26
CA THR A 659 18.79 -13.13 37.34
C THR A 659 17.45 -13.40 36.67
N THR A 660 16.44 -12.57 36.93
CA THR A 660 15.22 -12.46 36.12
C THR A 660 15.00 -11.01 35.69
N PRO A 661 14.58 -10.74 34.44
CA PRO A 661 14.37 -9.39 33.93
C PRO A 661 13.08 -8.78 34.47
N ALA A 662 13.09 -7.45 34.63
CA ALA A 662 11.94 -6.66 35.06
C ALA A 662 10.74 -6.76 34.08
N PRO A 663 9.49 -6.80 34.57
CA PRO A 663 8.30 -6.78 33.73
C PRO A 663 8.08 -5.39 33.09
N LYS A 664 7.78 -5.41 31.78
CA LYS A 664 7.41 -4.24 30.98
C LYS A 664 6.04 -3.70 31.42
N ALA A 665 5.95 -2.38 31.57
CA ALA A 665 4.72 -1.69 31.93
C ALA A 665 3.68 -1.77 30.80
N VAL A 666 2.47 -2.24 31.16
CA VAL A 666 1.26 -2.21 30.35
C VAL A 666 0.50 -0.92 30.72
N SER A 667 0.28 -0.02 29.76
CA SER A 667 -0.56 1.17 29.95
C SER A 667 -2.02 0.82 29.67
N MET A 668 -2.82 0.72 30.73
CA MET A 668 -4.29 0.65 30.65
C MET A 668 -4.88 2.03 30.33
N LEU A 669 -5.73 2.11 29.30
CA LEU A 669 -6.64 3.22 29.06
C LEU A 669 -7.99 2.87 29.72
N LEU A 670 -8.41 3.66 30.72
CA LEU A 670 -9.76 3.62 31.27
C LEU A 670 -10.62 4.68 30.57
N GLY A 671 -11.80 4.26 30.14
CA GLY A 671 -12.80 5.10 29.52
C GLY A 671 -13.74 5.76 30.53
N GLU A 672 -14.31 6.89 30.12
CA GLU A 672 -15.54 7.45 30.68
C GLU A 672 -16.66 7.30 29.64
N ASN A 673 -17.75 6.64 30.06
CA ASN A 673 -19.02 6.58 29.36
C ASN A 673 -19.99 7.58 30.00
N SER A 674 -20.65 8.41 29.18
CA SER A 674 -22.02 8.88 29.44
C SER A 674 -22.76 9.13 28.12
N GLU A 675 -23.53 8.10 27.74
CA GLU A 675 -24.84 8.07 27.07
C GLU A 675 -25.19 9.09 25.96
N GLY A 676 -25.26 8.58 24.72
CA GLY A 676 -25.97 9.16 23.57
C GLY A 676 -26.00 8.16 22.40
N GLN A 677 -27.19 7.80 21.93
CA GLN A 677 -27.51 6.64 21.07
C GLN A 677 -26.95 6.70 19.63
N ASN A 678 -26.67 5.49 19.10
CA ASN A 678 -26.35 5.09 17.71
C ASN A 678 -25.04 5.62 17.08
N SER A 679 -23.95 4.87 17.30
CA SER A 679 -22.76 4.92 16.44
C SER A 679 -22.30 3.52 16.04
N ASP A 680 -21.89 3.40 14.78
CA ASP A 680 -21.49 2.19 14.08
C ASP A 680 -20.42 1.38 14.80
N THR A 681 -20.62 0.08 14.86
CA THR A 681 -19.69 -0.89 15.43
C THR A 681 -18.66 -1.34 14.39
N CYS A 682 -17.41 -0.88 14.51
CA CYS A 682 -16.21 -1.75 14.45
C CYS A 682 -14.92 -0.99 14.80
N PRO A 683 -14.18 -1.38 15.86
CA PRO A 683 -12.89 -0.81 16.23
C PRO A 683 -11.71 -1.36 15.40
N ARG A 684 -10.69 -0.49 15.28
CA ARG A 684 -9.38 -0.68 14.62
C ARG A 684 -8.58 -1.87 15.17
N HIS A 685 -8.10 -2.73 14.27
CA HIS A 685 -6.89 -3.56 14.46
C HIS A 685 -5.76 -3.00 13.58
N GLU A 686 -4.53 -2.91 14.11
CA GLU A 686 -3.32 -2.70 13.31
C GLU A 686 -3.13 -3.87 12.34
N GLY A 687 -2.86 -3.57 11.06
CA GLY A 687 -2.62 -4.57 10.01
C GLY A 687 -3.82 -4.95 9.13
N CYS A 688 -4.97 -4.27 9.26
CA CYS A 688 -6.14 -4.52 8.43
C CYS A 688 -6.27 -3.48 7.30
N CYS A 689 -5.63 -3.72 6.15
CA CYS A 689 -6.00 -3.05 4.89
C CYS A 689 -7.23 -3.76 4.33
N LYS A 690 -8.43 -3.28 4.65
CA LYS A 690 -9.58 -3.51 3.76
C LYS A 690 -9.41 -2.58 2.57
N CYS A 691 -8.77 -3.07 1.51
CA CYS A 691 -9.00 -2.54 0.18
C CYS A 691 -10.39 -3.00 -0.26
N ALA A 692 -11.43 -2.35 0.27
CA ALA A 692 -12.64 -2.23 -0.52
C ALA A 692 -12.32 -1.17 -1.57
N PRO A 693 -12.35 -1.46 -2.88
CA PRO A 693 -12.50 -0.37 -3.82
C PRO A 693 -13.75 0.37 -3.35
N LYS A 694 -13.62 1.65 -2.96
CA LYS A 694 -14.79 2.51 -2.95
C LYS A 694 -15.17 2.66 -4.43
N VAL A 695 -15.93 1.68 -4.94
CA VAL A 695 -16.66 1.73 -6.21
C VAL A 695 -17.72 2.84 -6.19
N VAL A 696 -17.82 3.58 -5.08
CA VAL A 696 -18.62 4.80 -4.94
C VAL A 696 -18.41 5.74 -6.13
N SER A 697 -17.23 5.83 -6.74
CA SER A 697 -17.05 6.70 -7.90
C SER A 697 -17.77 6.22 -9.17
N SER A 698 -17.68 4.93 -9.55
CA SER A 698 -18.33 4.49 -10.79
C SER A 698 -19.84 4.35 -10.62
N GLU A 699 -20.32 3.96 -9.44
CA GLU A 699 -21.76 3.94 -9.14
C GLU A 699 -22.35 5.36 -9.11
N LEU A 700 -21.60 6.34 -8.58
CA LEU A 700 -22.02 7.75 -8.61
C LEU A 700 -22.02 8.30 -10.04
N ASP A 701 -20.97 8.05 -10.83
CA ASP A 701 -20.88 8.47 -12.23
C ASP A 701 -22.03 7.89 -13.07
N GLU A 702 -22.31 6.59 -12.96
CA GLU A 702 -23.42 5.92 -13.66
C GLU A 702 -24.80 6.43 -13.19
N SER A 703 -24.96 6.70 -11.88
CA SER A 703 -26.21 7.23 -11.33
C SER A 703 -26.51 8.66 -11.82
N ILE A 704 -25.50 9.53 -11.87
CA ILE A 704 -25.63 10.92 -12.32
C ILE A 704 -25.87 10.97 -13.83
N GLU A 705 -25.20 10.13 -14.61
CA GLU A 705 -25.45 10.03 -16.06
C GLU A 705 -26.89 9.58 -16.32
N SER A 706 -27.39 8.57 -15.59
CA SER A 706 -28.78 8.11 -15.69
C SER A 706 -29.80 9.17 -15.27
N GLN A 707 -29.55 9.95 -14.22
CA GLN A 707 -30.45 11.03 -13.78
C GLN A 707 -30.45 12.19 -14.78
N THR A 708 -29.29 12.56 -15.30
CA THR A 708 -29.13 13.61 -16.32
C THR A 708 -29.87 13.25 -17.60
N GLU A 709 -29.79 11.99 -18.04
CA GLU A 709 -30.55 11.49 -19.19
C GLU A 709 -32.07 11.55 -18.98
N PHE A 710 -32.54 11.21 -17.78
CA PHE A 710 -33.96 11.29 -17.43
C PHE A 710 -34.45 12.74 -17.44
N GLU A 711 -33.74 13.68 -16.82
CA GLU A 711 -34.08 15.11 -16.84
C GLU A 711 -34.08 15.68 -18.25
N ASN A 712 -33.07 15.34 -19.07
CA ASN A 712 -33.02 15.73 -20.47
C ASN A 712 -34.21 15.18 -21.26
N ALA A 713 -34.61 13.93 -21.01
CA ALA A 713 -35.80 13.34 -21.64
C ALA A 713 -37.09 14.09 -21.25
N VAL A 714 -37.23 14.52 -19.99
CA VAL A 714 -38.37 15.32 -19.54
C VAL A 714 -38.33 16.72 -20.16
N HIS A 715 -37.21 17.41 -20.10
CA HIS A 715 -37.06 18.77 -20.65
C HIS A 715 -37.26 18.80 -22.16
N ASN A 716 -36.73 17.82 -22.91
CA ASN A 716 -36.94 17.73 -24.36
C ASN A 716 -38.40 17.45 -24.76
N VAL A 717 -39.22 16.93 -23.84
CA VAL A 717 -40.66 16.74 -24.05
C VAL A 717 -41.46 17.99 -23.69
N VAL A 718 -41.01 18.78 -22.70
CA VAL A 718 -41.73 19.96 -22.19
C VAL A 718 -41.34 21.25 -22.94
N PHE A 719 -40.07 21.39 -23.34
CA PHE A 719 -39.60 22.53 -24.14
C PHE A 719 -39.80 22.25 -25.63
N ILE A 720 -41.01 22.56 -26.13
CA ILE A 720 -41.25 22.64 -27.57
C ILE A 720 -40.62 23.93 -28.09
N GLN A 721 -39.62 23.81 -28.96
CA GLN A 721 -39.03 24.95 -29.63
C GLN A 721 -40.08 25.55 -30.59
N ASN A 722 -40.59 26.73 -30.26
CA ASN A 722 -41.59 27.41 -31.09
C ASN A 722 -40.89 27.97 -32.34
N CYS A 723 -40.83 27.20 -33.43
CA CYS A 723 -40.17 27.59 -34.69
C CYS A 723 -40.81 28.80 -35.40
N ALA A 724 -41.78 29.48 -34.78
CA ALA A 724 -42.53 30.58 -35.37
C ALA A 724 -41.86 31.97 -35.26
N HIS A 725 -40.74 32.14 -34.54
CA HIS A 725 -40.19 33.49 -34.27
C HIS A 725 -38.72 33.75 -34.61
N SER A 726 -37.96 32.79 -35.12
CA SER A 726 -36.64 33.06 -35.73
C SER A 726 -36.31 32.00 -36.78
N HIS A 727 -36.31 32.41 -38.05
CA HIS A 727 -35.85 31.57 -39.16
C HIS A 727 -34.35 31.27 -39.01
N ASP A 728 -34.01 30.12 -38.43
CA ASP A 728 -32.72 29.45 -38.60
C ASP A 728 -32.94 28.19 -39.46
N PRO A 729 -32.51 28.16 -40.73
CA PRO A 729 -32.86 27.09 -41.67
C PRO A 729 -32.24 25.72 -41.35
N LEU A 730 -31.28 25.62 -40.42
CA LEU A 730 -30.59 24.37 -40.11
C LEU A 730 -31.17 23.59 -38.93
N ARG A 731 -32.17 24.14 -38.20
CA ARG A 731 -32.69 23.53 -36.97
C ARG A 731 -34.20 23.24 -36.91
N CYS A 732 -34.97 23.67 -37.92
CA CYS A 732 -36.41 23.36 -38.02
C CYS A 732 -36.78 22.82 -39.42
N GLY A 733 -36.08 21.81 -39.93
CA GLY A 733 -36.47 21.06 -41.14
C GLY A 733 -37.51 20.00 -40.80
N GLY A 734 -38.72 20.16 -41.33
CA GLY A 734 -39.93 19.43 -40.97
C GLY A 734 -40.00 17.96 -41.38
N HIS A 735 -40.78 17.24 -40.58
CA HIS A 735 -41.45 16.00 -40.92
C HIS A 735 -42.47 16.31 -42.03
N ASP A 736 -42.19 15.92 -43.27
CA ASP A 736 -43.22 15.84 -44.31
C ASP A 736 -43.62 14.36 -44.48
N ASP A 737 -44.80 14.04 -43.98
CA ASP A 737 -45.56 12.87 -44.39
C ASP A 737 -46.14 13.16 -45.78
N GLU A 738 -45.53 12.63 -46.84
CA GLU A 738 -46.22 12.48 -48.14
C GLU A 738 -46.14 11.05 -48.67
N GLU A 739 -47.33 10.56 -49.02
CA GLU A 739 -47.65 9.26 -49.59
C GLU A 739 -46.92 9.02 -50.92
N GLU A 740 -46.13 7.95 -51.01
CA GLU A 740 -45.69 7.43 -52.30
C GLU A 740 -46.75 6.48 -52.91
N ARG A 741 -47.40 6.94 -54.00
CA ARG A 741 -47.90 6.06 -55.08
C ARG A 741 -47.03 6.23 -56.34
N PRO A 742 -46.96 5.21 -57.21
CA PRO A 742 -45.76 4.93 -58.00
C PRO A 742 -45.86 5.30 -59.49
N SER A 743 -44.71 5.54 -60.11
CA SER A 743 -44.49 5.47 -61.58
C SER A 743 -43.03 5.05 -61.82
N THR A 744 -42.78 3.76 -62.07
CA THR A 744 -42.59 3.06 -63.38
C THR A 744 -41.14 3.10 -63.91
N GLU A 745 -40.58 1.88 -64.01
CA GLU A 745 -39.55 1.38 -64.93
C GLU A 745 -38.10 1.90 -64.68
N ASP A 746 -37.04 1.10 -64.62
CA ASP A 746 -36.79 -0.22 -65.21
C ASP A 746 -35.54 -0.91 -64.58
N VAL A 747 -35.37 -2.20 -64.86
CA VAL A 747 -34.15 -3.04 -64.71
C VAL A 747 -33.94 -3.87 -63.42
N THR A 748 -34.56 -5.04 -63.47
CA THR A 748 -34.13 -6.43 -63.17
C THR A 748 -33.30 -6.82 -61.93
N ASP A 749 -33.81 -7.90 -61.36
CA ASP A 749 -33.56 -8.58 -60.09
C ASP A 749 -32.66 -9.81 -60.28
N SER A 750 -31.56 -9.89 -59.53
CA SER A 750 -31.09 -11.16 -58.95
C SER A 750 -30.10 -10.93 -57.79
N ASP A 751 -30.55 -10.31 -56.68
CA ASP A 751 -29.95 -10.63 -55.36
C ASP A 751 -30.81 -10.25 -54.13
N ARG A 752 -32.09 -9.92 -54.28
CA ARG A 752 -32.94 -9.51 -53.14
C ARG A 752 -33.58 -10.65 -52.35
N GLY A 753 -33.26 -11.91 -52.68
CA GLY A 753 -33.81 -13.09 -52.00
C GLY A 753 -33.16 -13.44 -50.66
N GLN A 754 -31.86 -13.14 -50.45
CA GLN A 754 -31.15 -13.62 -49.26
C GLN A 754 -31.13 -12.63 -48.08
N GLU A 755 -31.30 -11.33 -48.32
CA GLU A 755 -31.20 -10.32 -47.26
C GLU A 755 -32.52 -10.11 -46.48
N ARG A 756 -33.66 -10.45 -47.09
CA ARG A 756 -35.00 -10.36 -46.47
C ARG A 756 -35.25 -11.48 -45.45
N VAL A 757 -34.60 -12.64 -45.59
CA VAL A 757 -34.69 -13.75 -44.63
C VAL A 757 -33.82 -13.50 -43.39
N ARG A 758 -32.70 -12.78 -43.54
CA ARG A 758 -31.77 -12.46 -42.42
C ARG A 758 -32.32 -11.39 -41.47
N ARG A 759 -32.99 -10.35 -41.98
CA ARG A 759 -33.66 -9.32 -41.14
C ARG A 759 -34.84 -9.85 -40.33
N ASN A 760 -35.58 -10.82 -40.87
CA ASN A 760 -36.73 -11.41 -40.19
C ASN A 760 -36.35 -12.45 -39.11
N ARG A 761 -35.14 -13.04 -39.17
CA ARG A 761 -34.61 -13.88 -38.07
C ARG A 761 -34.15 -13.04 -36.87
N LEU A 762 -33.54 -11.87 -37.08
CA LEU A 762 -33.08 -11.01 -35.97
C LEU A 762 -34.24 -10.38 -35.17
N ARG A 763 -35.38 -10.08 -35.83
CA ARG A 763 -36.57 -9.52 -35.16
C ARG A 763 -37.36 -10.55 -34.33
N ARG A 764 -37.19 -11.86 -34.55
CA ARG A 764 -37.83 -12.91 -33.72
C ARG A 764 -37.03 -13.26 -32.47
N THR A 765 -35.71 -13.09 -32.45
CA THR A 765 -34.87 -13.37 -31.26
C THR A 765 -35.00 -12.30 -30.16
N ILE A 766 -35.30 -11.05 -30.53
CA ILE A 766 -35.47 -9.95 -29.56
C ILE A 766 -36.84 -9.99 -28.85
N ARG A 767 -37.87 -10.61 -29.45
CA ARG A 767 -39.20 -10.76 -28.81
C ARG A 767 -39.31 -11.96 -27.86
N HIS A 768 -38.38 -12.91 -27.89
CA HIS A 768 -38.37 -14.03 -26.93
C HIS A 768 -37.58 -13.76 -25.64
N ARG A 769 -36.69 -12.76 -25.60
CA ARG A 769 -35.94 -12.41 -24.38
C ARG A 769 -36.68 -11.45 -23.43
N LYS A 770 -37.83 -10.89 -23.85
CA LYS A 770 -38.67 -10.00 -23.02
C LYS A 770 -39.87 -10.69 -22.35
N ARG A 771 -39.95 -12.02 -22.39
CA ARG A 771 -41.06 -12.82 -21.81
C ARG A 771 -40.67 -13.79 -20.68
N GLN A 772 -39.43 -13.76 -20.16
CA GLN A 772 -38.99 -14.68 -19.11
C GLN A 772 -38.66 -14.05 -17.74
N TYR A 773 -38.87 -12.74 -17.55
CA TYR A 773 -38.75 -12.09 -16.23
C TYR A 773 -40.08 -11.47 -15.78
N THR A 774 -41.14 -12.28 -15.78
CA THR A 774 -42.38 -11.98 -15.04
C THR A 774 -43.02 -13.29 -14.57
N SER A 775 -42.58 -13.84 -13.43
CA SER A 775 -43.41 -14.66 -12.54
C SER A 775 -42.66 -14.92 -11.23
N GLY A 776 -43.25 -14.53 -10.10
CA GLY A 776 -42.71 -14.76 -8.76
C GLY A 776 -43.04 -13.64 -7.77
N LYS A 777 -44.33 -13.48 -7.44
CA LYS A 777 -44.81 -12.58 -6.36
C LYS A 777 -44.64 -13.25 -5.00
N HIS A 778 -44.21 -12.50 -3.98
CA HIS A 778 -44.80 -12.61 -2.64
C HIS A 778 -45.13 -11.23 -2.06
N ARG A 779 -46.35 -11.12 -1.53
CA ARG A 779 -47.02 -9.93 -0.97
C ARG A 779 -46.55 -9.67 0.47
N ILE A 780 -46.36 -8.41 0.85
CA ILE A 780 -46.76 -7.89 2.16
C ILE A 780 -47.51 -6.56 1.95
N GLN A 781 -48.63 -6.42 2.65
CA GLN A 781 -49.63 -5.35 2.54
C GLN A 781 -49.18 -4.06 3.22
N LEU A 782 -49.42 -2.91 2.58
CA LEU A 782 -49.59 -1.61 3.26
C LEU A 782 -50.97 -1.07 2.92
N ALA A 783 -51.80 -0.91 3.97
CA ALA A 783 -53.11 -0.31 3.89
C ALA A 783 -52.98 1.22 3.78
N ARG A 784 -53.75 1.79 2.83
CA ARG A 784 -54.00 3.23 2.67
C ARG A 784 -54.89 3.78 3.77
N GLN A 785 -54.71 5.05 4.11
CA GLN A 785 -55.75 6.10 4.16
C GLN A 785 -55.07 7.46 4.40
N ARG A 786 -54.81 8.28 3.36
CA ARG A 786 -55.67 9.38 2.86
C ARG A 786 -56.37 10.20 3.95
N ARG A 787 -56.04 11.49 4.03
CA ARG A 787 -56.98 12.60 3.80
C ARG A 787 -56.26 13.91 3.50
N ALA A 788 -56.99 14.76 2.81
CA ALA A 788 -56.54 15.82 1.92
C ALA A 788 -57.24 17.13 2.29
N ILE A 789 -56.56 18.25 2.03
CA ILE A 789 -57.08 19.61 1.70
C ILE A 789 -57.76 20.32 2.90
N THR A 790 -57.44 21.56 3.29
CA THR A 790 -57.66 22.82 2.55
C THR A 790 -56.97 24.00 3.25
N ALA A 791 -56.61 25.02 2.46
CA ALA A 791 -56.09 26.32 2.88
C ALA A 791 -57.17 27.28 3.44
N THR A 792 -56.77 28.26 4.26
CA THR A 792 -56.98 29.71 4.01
C THR A 792 -56.44 30.62 5.15
N ALA A 793 -55.76 31.69 4.72
CA ALA A 793 -55.80 33.09 5.19
C ALA A 793 -55.20 33.59 6.55
N GLN A 794 -54.23 34.50 6.37
CA GLN A 794 -53.68 35.66 7.13
C GLN A 794 -54.69 36.64 7.83
N PRO A 795 -54.33 37.81 8.45
CA PRO A 795 -53.02 38.46 8.79
C PRO A 795 -52.95 39.25 10.16
N LYS A 796 -51.78 39.92 10.40
CA LYS A 796 -51.53 41.28 10.99
C LYS A 796 -50.90 41.45 12.39
N ASP A 797 -49.67 42.00 12.34
CA ASP A 797 -49.16 43.27 12.90
C ASP A 797 -49.22 43.65 14.40
N ASP A 798 -48.07 44.20 14.82
CA ASP A 798 -47.82 45.38 15.69
C ASP A 798 -47.11 45.24 17.07
N VAL A 799 -45.84 45.69 17.06
CA VAL A 799 -45.26 46.83 17.84
C VAL A 799 -44.67 46.65 19.26
N ASN A 800 -43.37 47.00 19.33
CA ASN A 800 -42.54 47.64 20.38
C ASN A 800 -42.39 47.08 21.82
N GLY A 801 -41.12 47.09 22.28
CA GLY A 801 -40.80 47.33 23.69
C GLY A 801 -39.40 46.88 24.14
N SER A 802 -38.57 47.83 24.56
CA SER A 802 -37.14 47.72 24.92
C SER A 802 -36.89 47.74 26.45
N LEU A 803 -35.64 47.47 26.87
CA LEU A 803 -34.97 47.72 28.18
C LEU A 803 -35.24 46.68 29.30
N THR A 804 -34.33 46.22 30.19
CA THR A 804 -32.96 46.63 30.60
C THR A 804 -32.29 45.59 31.53
N LYS A 805 -30.94 45.65 31.57
CA LYS A 805 -29.91 45.11 32.50
C LYS A 805 -30.26 44.85 33.98
N LYS A 806 -29.50 43.92 34.63
CA LYS A 806 -28.73 44.14 35.89
C LYS A 806 -27.88 42.93 36.35
N ASP A 807 -26.60 43.18 36.63
CA ASP A 807 -25.71 42.45 37.60
C ASP A 807 -26.11 42.78 39.06
N PRO A 808 -25.76 42.00 40.13
CA PRO A 808 -24.46 42.15 40.84
C PRO A 808 -23.92 40.97 41.74
N GLN A 809 -22.58 40.78 41.73
CA GLN A 809 -21.57 40.75 42.85
C GLN A 809 -21.76 40.09 44.26
N PRO A 810 -20.66 39.86 45.04
CA PRO A 810 -20.35 38.64 45.82
C PRO A 810 -20.41 38.77 47.37
N LEU A 811 -20.15 37.67 48.10
CA LEU A 811 -20.11 37.63 49.58
C LEU A 811 -18.84 36.98 50.17
N LYS A 812 -18.26 37.69 51.14
CA LYS A 812 -17.16 37.29 52.05
C LYS A 812 -17.70 36.56 53.29
N LYS A 813 -16.86 35.76 53.98
CA LYS A 813 -16.72 35.78 55.47
C LYS A 813 -15.50 35.00 56.00
N ASN A 814 -14.90 35.59 57.06
CA ASN A 814 -13.82 35.17 57.97
C ASN A 814 -14.08 33.80 58.64
N GLY A 815 -13.18 33.03 59.27
CA GLY A 815 -11.79 33.14 59.71
C GLY A 815 -11.63 32.29 60.99
N SER A 816 -10.64 31.38 61.08
CA SER A 816 -10.11 30.87 62.35
C SER A 816 -8.68 30.36 62.18
N VAL A 817 -7.85 30.67 63.17
CA VAL A 817 -6.43 30.34 63.25
C VAL A 817 -6.31 28.96 63.90
N ALA A 818 -5.63 28.04 63.21
CA ALA A 818 -5.02 26.87 63.83
C ALA A 818 -3.65 26.65 63.18
N ASN A 819 -2.61 26.71 64.01
CA ASN A 819 -1.23 26.36 63.66
C ASN A 819 -1.20 24.94 63.06
N LEU A 820 -0.88 24.83 61.78
CA LEU A 820 -0.22 23.66 61.24
C LEU A 820 1.11 24.11 60.66
N SER A 821 2.16 23.62 61.28
CA SER A 821 3.54 23.61 60.82
C SER A 821 3.63 23.49 59.30
N GLN A 822 4.30 24.45 58.66
CA GLN A 822 4.71 24.36 57.27
C GLN A 822 5.44 23.02 57.04
N PRO A 823 5.03 22.20 56.05
CA PRO A 823 5.90 21.14 55.58
C PRO A 823 7.07 21.78 54.84
N VAL A 824 8.29 21.40 55.24
CA VAL A 824 9.53 21.77 54.58
C VAL A 824 9.41 21.46 53.09
N LYS A 825 9.51 22.49 52.24
CA LYS A 825 9.62 22.32 50.79
C LYS A 825 10.94 21.63 50.47
N ASN A 826 10.91 20.32 50.21
CA ASN A 826 11.96 19.66 49.44
C ASN A 826 11.72 20.01 47.95
N ASP A 827 12.15 21.20 47.54
CA ASP A 827 12.04 21.64 46.14
C ASP A 827 12.88 20.71 45.26
N ALA A 828 12.26 20.18 44.19
CA ALA A 828 12.95 19.33 43.22
C ALA A 828 14.02 20.14 42.48
N ILE A 829 15.24 19.62 42.41
CA ILE A 829 16.34 20.26 41.68
C ILE A 829 16.13 19.98 40.20
N THR A 830 16.27 20.99 39.34
CA THR A 830 16.11 20.87 37.88
C THR A 830 17.39 21.21 37.14
N ALA A 831 17.62 20.57 36.00
CA ALA A 831 18.68 20.88 35.06
C ALA A 831 18.15 20.83 33.63
N ASN A 832 18.51 21.84 32.83
CA ASN A 832 18.24 21.86 31.40
C ASN A 832 19.39 21.16 30.67
N VAL A 833 19.04 20.19 29.82
CA VAL A 833 19.99 19.29 29.15
C VAL A 833 19.64 19.24 27.66
N THR A 834 20.58 19.53 26.79
CA THR A 834 20.38 19.41 25.33
C THR A 834 20.75 18.03 24.79
N ALA A 835 21.58 17.28 25.53
CA ALA A 835 21.93 15.90 25.22
C ALA A 835 20.86 14.90 25.68
N THR A 836 20.93 13.67 25.15
CA THR A 836 20.09 12.52 25.53
C THR A 836 20.67 11.69 26.70
N SER A 837 21.72 12.21 27.33
CA SER A 837 22.31 11.61 28.54
C SER A 837 22.71 12.70 29.54
N TYR A 838 22.60 12.37 30.82
CA TYR A 838 22.95 13.27 31.91
C TYR A 838 23.39 12.50 33.16
N VAL A 839 24.46 12.98 33.80
CA VAL A 839 24.94 12.41 35.07
C VAL A 839 24.59 13.38 36.19
N ILE A 840 23.72 12.94 37.09
CA ILE A 840 23.42 13.67 38.32
C ILE A 840 24.54 13.38 39.32
N ARG A 841 25.18 14.43 39.86
CA ARG A 841 26.29 14.34 40.83
C ARG A 841 25.92 15.03 42.14
N GLY A 842 26.66 14.73 43.21
CA GLY A 842 26.48 15.33 44.53
C GLY A 842 25.23 14.80 45.25
N LEU A 843 24.84 13.56 44.97
CA LEU A 843 23.70 12.90 45.60
C LEU A 843 24.10 12.33 46.97
N LYS A 844 23.14 12.26 47.89
CA LYS A 844 23.33 11.63 49.20
C LYS A 844 23.55 10.13 49.04
N HIS A 845 24.49 9.61 49.83
CA HIS A 845 24.77 8.19 49.93
C HIS A 845 23.51 7.38 50.26
N TYR A 846 23.38 6.21 49.62
CA TYR A 846 22.31 5.22 49.80
C TYR A 846 20.88 5.79 49.86
N THR A 847 20.65 6.90 49.15
CA THR A 847 19.39 7.64 49.18
C THR A 847 18.61 7.36 47.90
N ARG A 848 17.29 7.16 48.01
CA ARG A 848 16.41 6.96 46.85
C ARG A 848 15.97 8.31 46.30
N TYR A 849 16.15 8.50 45.01
CA TYR A 849 15.75 9.70 44.28
C TYR A 849 14.57 9.38 43.37
N PHE A 850 13.59 10.28 43.34
CA PHE A 850 12.56 10.32 42.30
C PHE A 850 13.04 11.27 41.21
N ILE A 851 13.22 10.73 40.01
CA ILE A 851 13.76 11.45 38.86
C ILE A 851 12.65 11.55 37.82
N GLN A 852 12.47 12.74 37.23
CA GLN A 852 11.57 12.98 36.11
C GLN A 852 12.30 13.69 34.97
N ILE A 853 11.95 13.36 33.74
CA ILE A 853 12.47 14.00 32.53
C ILE A 853 11.28 14.51 31.72
N THR A 854 11.33 15.79 31.39
CA THR A 854 10.37 16.48 30.53
C THR A 854 11.09 16.93 29.26
N VAL A 855 10.47 16.79 28.09
CA VAL A 855 11.03 17.34 26.84
C VAL A 855 10.35 18.67 26.52
N CYS A 856 11.11 19.63 26.03
CA CYS A 856 10.62 20.96 25.65
C CYS A 856 11.04 21.29 24.21
N GLN A 857 10.14 21.96 23.49
CA GLN A 857 10.30 22.42 22.12
C GLN A 857 10.83 23.87 22.08
N ASP A 858 11.10 24.39 20.88
CA ASP A 858 11.55 25.77 20.66
C ASP A 858 10.60 26.84 21.28
N PRO A 859 11.11 27.84 22.03
CA PRO A 859 10.33 28.94 22.61
C PRO A 859 9.61 29.86 21.61
N THR A 860 9.87 29.78 20.30
CA THR A 860 9.15 30.60 19.30
C THR A 860 7.71 30.14 19.03
N ALA A 861 7.27 29.00 19.56
CA ALA A 861 5.91 28.48 19.38
C ALA A 861 4.88 29.12 20.36
N PRO A 862 3.66 29.50 19.93
CA PRO A 862 2.70 30.23 20.79
C PRO A 862 1.88 29.35 21.78
N GLU A 863 1.94 28.02 21.70
CA GLU A 863 1.15 27.09 22.53
C GLU A 863 2.08 26.10 23.27
N THR A 864 1.73 25.73 24.51
CA THR A 864 2.60 25.12 25.56
C THR A 864 3.69 24.14 25.09
N HIS A 865 4.95 24.49 25.36
CA HIS A 865 6.19 23.94 24.77
C HIS A 865 6.69 22.58 25.29
N CYS A 866 6.22 22.09 26.43
CA CYS A 866 6.82 20.93 27.10
C CYS A 866 5.83 19.78 27.27
N SER A 867 6.35 18.55 27.33
CA SER A 867 5.53 17.35 27.46
C SER A 867 4.69 17.39 28.74
N THR A 868 3.38 17.19 28.61
CA THR A 868 2.46 17.16 29.76
C THR A 868 2.71 15.95 30.65
N ARG A 869 2.99 14.80 30.03
CA ARG A 869 3.50 13.60 30.69
C ARG A 869 5.02 13.68 30.80
N ARG A 870 5.57 13.07 31.85
CA ARG A 870 7.00 13.02 32.13
C ARG A 870 7.46 11.58 32.18
N ALA A 871 8.64 11.30 31.65
CA ALA A 871 9.32 10.06 31.97
C ALA A 871 9.76 10.12 33.43
N TRP A 872 9.63 9.05 34.20
CA TRP A 872 10.07 9.06 35.58
C TRP A 872 10.56 7.69 36.03
N GLN A 873 11.48 7.68 37.00
CA GLN A 873 11.98 6.46 37.62
C GLN A 873 12.49 6.74 39.04
N TYR A 874 12.47 5.71 39.87
CA TYR A 874 13.14 5.72 41.18
C TYR A 874 14.50 5.05 41.05
N VAL A 875 15.54 5.72 41.51
CA VAL A 875 16.91 5.18 41.52
C VAL A 875 17.53 5.42 42.90
N ARG A 876 18.22 4.42 43.44
CA ARG A 876 18.95 4.53 44.70
C ARG A 876 20.45 4.55 44.41
N THR A 877 21.17 5.48 45.02
CA THR A 877 22.64 5.54 44.95
C THR A 877 23.27 4.29 45.59
N LYS A 878 24.48 3.91 45.16
CA LYS A 878 25.13 2.68 45.66
C LYS A 878 25.50 2.82 47.15
N PRO A 879 25.50 1.70 47.91
CA PRO A 879 26.09 1.67 49.24
C PRO A 879 27.61 1.89 49.18
N ILE A 880 28.23 2.20 50.32
CA ILE A 880 29.68 2.41 50.47
C ILE A 880 30.35 1.05 50.49
#